data_AF-A0AAQ5YFW5-F1
#
_entry.id   AF-A0AAQ5YFW5-F1
#
_cell.length_a   1.000
_cell.length_b   1.000
_cell.length_c   1.000
_cell.angle_alpha   90.00
_cell.angle_beta   90.00
_cell.angle_gamma   90.00
#
_symmetry.space_group_name_H-M   'P 1'
#
loop_
_entity.id
_entity.type
_entity.pdbx_description
1 polymer ?
#
loop_
_entity_poly.entity_id
_entity_poly.type
_entity_poly.pdbx_seq_one_letter_code
_entity_poly.pdbx_strand_id
1 'polypeptide(L)'
;MTVKLDFEECLKDSPRFRADIEVVQSDVSELETRLEKLVKQCQAMLEAGKIYCQTSKSFVNGLRELGHHCSEDKMMEDCLDKFSKKLSAILELQGEVIETTQKSVKTKLQNFVKEDVRRFKDVKKEFERSSEALEGALARNAQAPRGKQHEVEEASSALLNARKAFRSEALDYVLQINVIEAKKKTDILMAMLSLMEAQAQLFQQGHQSLSELDQYRHKLNEEHTQFVLNAAREKRDMEQRHAAIKQKDMSYDDSIMDFNADAANGIAMEGYLYKRASNAFKTWSRRWFSIQKNQLVYQKKFKDQPTVVVEDLRLCTVKPSSENERRFCFEVVSPSKCCLLQADSERQQQAWISAVQNSIASAFQERREDTHSPRQRCSSMSASHLIGGGGGGGGDQEDEGYKALDEVQAIPGNRQCCDCGEPGPDWASINLGITLCIVCSGIHRSLGVHFSKVRSLTLDSWEPELVKLMCELGNTVINRIYEARIDEITIKKPHSSSPRGDKESWIRSKYVEKKFIQKLPETGRNPPLRRSSARRNRATTQDRTVQKPALKPKPNRATLPRLTGLSPSDIVQKNNTGFHKDVEEEEEDLSGLHPGALLYRSAALQNFPVMADALAHGADVNWVNMAEESSTPLIQAVSVNALAACEFLLQNGANVNQADSNGRGPLHHATILGHTGLVCLFLKRGADYNARDKNQKDPISIAVDNANADIVTLLRIAKMNKEMREMDGAFGQSGHSGGQGSGGLVGGTGGGLAHTRKSLQAIKNHISGWALGGQND
;
A
#
# COMPACT_ATOMS: atom_id res chain seq x y z
N MET A 1 13.49 62.57 11.80
CA MET A 1 14.15 63.10 13.02
C MET A 1 15.63 63.42 12.80
N THR A 2 16.05 64.59 13.30
CA THR A 2 17.43 64.94 13.72
C THR A 2 17.43 65.69 15.07
N VAL A 3 16.24 65.79 15.70
CA VAL A 3 16.00 66.54 16.93
C VAL A 3 16.34 65.64 18.12
N LYS A 4 17.44 65.95 18.82
CA LYS A 4 17.56 65.56 20.23
C LYS A 4 16.71 66.53 21.03
N LEU A 5 15.73 66.02 21.77
CA LEU A 5 14.95 66.86 22.67
C LEU A 5 15.80 67.22 23.90
N ASP A 6 15.79 68.50 24.24
CA ASP A 6 16.49 69.05 25.40
C ASP A 6 15.64 68.88 26.67
N PHE A 7 16.28 68.42 27.74
CA PHE A 7 15.67 68.31 29.07
C PHE A 7 15.38 69.69 29.68
N GLU A 8 16.07 70.76 29.28
CA GLU A 8 15.73 72.11 29.75
C GLU A 8 14.42 72.62 29.15
N GLU A 9 14.12 72.34 27.89
CA GLU A 9 12.86 72.77 27.24
C GLU A 9 11.65 72.00 27.79
N CYS A 10 11.78 70.72 28.15
CA CYS A 10 10.67 69.96 28.72
C CYS A 10 10.22 70.51 30.09
N LEU A 11 11.13 71.11 30.87
CA LEU A 11 10.82 71.74 32.15
C LEU A 11 10.15 73.12 32.01
N LYS A 12 10.24 73.74 30.82
CA LYS A 12 9.58 75.00 30.44
C LYS A 12 8.20 74.78 29.81
N ASP A 13 7.96 73.58 29.27
CA ASP A 13 6.75 73.17 28.54
C ASP A 13 6.37 74.14 27.40
N SER A 14 7.37 74.48 26.57
CA SER A 14 7.19 75.47 25.51
C SER A 14 6.32 74.94 24.35
N PRO A 15 5.54 75.79 23.64
CA PRO A 15 4.82 75.37 22.43
C PRO A 15 5.73 74.77 21.35
N ARG A 16 7.01 75.18 21.35
CA ARG A 16 8.07 74.58 20.53
C ARG A 16 8.34 73.13 20.95
N PHE A 17 8.57 72.89 22.24
CA PHE A 17 8.77 71.54 22.79
C PHE A 17 7.61 70.59 22.46
N ARG A 18 6.37 71.09 22.52
CA ARG A 18 5.18 70.32 22.10
C ARG A 18 5.19 69.99 20.61
N ALA A 19 5.48 70.95 19.72
CA ALA A 19 5.59 70.71 18.29
C ALA A 19 6.75 69.75 17.93
N ASP A 20 7.91 69.88 18.59
CA ASP A 20 9.05 68.97 18.41
C ASP A 20 8.69 67.53 18.87
N ILE A 21 7.84 67.37 19.89
CA ILE A 21 7.26 66.08 20.29
C ILE A 21 6.29 65.51 19.25
N GLU A 22 5.39 66.32 18.67
CA GLU A 22 4.43 65.84 17.66
C GLU A 22 5.13 65.26 16.43
N VAL A 23 6.19 65.92 15.96
CA VAL A 23 7.05 65.41 14.87
C VAL A 23 7.70 64.07 15.27
N VAL A 24 8.20 63.96 16.51
CA VAL A 24 8.78 62.70 17.01
C VAL A 24 7.74 61.57 17.07
N GLN A 25 6.52 61.86 17.55
CA GLN A 25 5.44 60.86 17.60
C GLN A 25 5.03 60.38 16.19
N SER A 26 5.04 61.27 15.20
CA SER A 26 4.79 60.95 13.80
C SER A 26 5.81 59.95 13.25
N ASP A 27 7.11 60.29 13.22
CA ASP A 27 8.10 59.40 12.59
C ASP A 27 8.28 58.08 13.39
N VAL A 28 8.03 58.02 14.71
CA VAL A 28 8.01 56.73 15.45
C VAL A 28 6.86 55.84 14.99
N SER A 29 5.66 56.40 14.81
CA SER A 29 4.49 55.64 14.37
C SER A 29 4.65 55.14 12.92
N GLU A 30 5.30 55.94 12.07
CA GLU A 30 5.66 55.53 10.72
C GLU A 30 6.77 54.46 10.71
N LEU A 31 7.80 54.63 11.55
CA LEU A 31 8.90 53.67 11.72
C LEU A 31 8.39 52.29 12.17
N GLU A 32 7.49 52.25 13.15
CA GLU A 32 6.83 51.03 13.61
C GLU A 32 6.12 50.32 12.44
N THR A 33 5.23 51.04 11.75
CA THR A 33 4.48 50.53 10.59
C THR A 33 5.40 49.97 9.49
N ARG A 34 6.53 50.64 9.24
CA ARG A 34 7.54 50.21 8.26
C ARG A 34 8.32 48.98 8.74
N LEU A 35 8.68 48.91 10.02
CA LEU A 35 9.42 47.78 10.62
C LEU A 35 8.54 46.52 10.74
N GLU A 36 7.28 46.63 11.15
CA GLU A 36 6.35 45.50 11.17
C GLU A 36 6.17 44.89 9.78
N LYS A 37 6.00 45.74 8.76
CA LYS A 37 5.92 45.32 7.35
C LYS A 37 7.19 44.59 6.92
N LEU A 38 8.37 45.12 7.26
CA LEU A 38 9.67 44.51 6.94
C LEU A 38 9.86 43.16 7.66
N VAL A 39 9.51 43.06 8.94
CA VAL A 39 9.56 41.79 9.71
C VAL A 39 8.61 40.76 9.12
N LYS A 40 7.40 41.16 8.69
CA LYS A 40 6.44 40.27 8.02
C LYS A 40 6.95 39.78 6.65
N GLN A 41 7.59 40.65 5.86
CA GLN A 41 8.22 40.27 4.59
C GLN A 41 9.43 39.34 4.81
N CYS A 42 10.27 39.63 5.80
CA CYS A 42 11.39 38.77 6.20
C CYS A 42 10.90 37.38 6.63
N GLN A 43 9.83 37.29 7.43
CA GLN A 43 9.23 36.02 7.82
C GLN A 43 8.71 35.21 6.61
N ALA A 44 8.07 35.85 5.62
CA ALA A 44 7.61 35.17 4.42
C ALA A 44 8.79 34.62 3.58
N MET A 45 9.87 35.41 3.46
CA MET A 45 11.11 35.01 2.80
C MET A 45 11.79 33.82 3.50
N LEU A 46 11.85 33.84 4.84
CA LEU A 46 12.42 32.77 5.65
C LEU A 46 11.66 31.45 5.50
N GLU A 47 10.32 31.48 5.51
CA GLU A 47 9.51 30.27 5.37
C GLU A 47 9.57 29.69 3.95
N ALA A 48 9.56 30.53 2.92
CA ALA A 48 9.81 30.10 1.55
C ALA A 48 11.21 29.48 1.38
N GLY A 49 12.24 30.08 2.02
CA GLY A 49 13.59 29.54 2.05
C GLY A 49 13.70 28.15 2.71
N LYS A 50 12.98 27.93 3.82
CA LYS A 50 12.93 26.61 4.49
C LYS A 50 12.28 25.55 3.60
N ILE A 51 11.16 25.87 2.95
CA ILE A 51 10.47 24.95 2.02
C ILE A 51 11.38 24.62 0.83
N TYR A 52 12.09 25.62 0.27
CA TYR A 52 13.09 25.40 -0.76
C TYR A 52 14.18 24.44 -0.29
N CYS A 53 14.86 24.72 0.84
CA CYS A 53 15.92 23.85 1.35
C CYS A 53 15.43 22.41 1.64
N GLN A 54 14.22 22.25 2.19
CA GLN A 54 13.63 20.94 2.44
C GLN A 54 13.40 20.17 1.12
N THR A 55 12.73 20.80 0.15
CA THR A 55 12.41 20.19 -1.15
C THR A 55 13.69 19.85 -1.94
N SER A 56 14.68 20.74 -1.93
CA SER A 56 15.98 20.49 -2.55
C SER A 56 16.76 19.36 -1.88
N LYS A 57 16.68 19.20 -0.54
CA LYS A 57 17.29 18.05 0.15
C LYS A 57 16.60 16.73 -0.24
N SER A 58 15.28 16.70 -0.38
CA SER A 58 14.56 15.53 -0.93
C SER A 58 14.99 15.20 -2.36
N PHE A 59 15.12 16.20 -3.25
CA PHE A 59 15.64 15.99 -4.62
C PHE A 59 17.06 15.41 -4.63
N VAL A 60 17.95 15.93 -3.76
CA VAL A 60 19.34 15.46 -3.65
C VAL A 60 19.44 14.03 -3.07
N ASN A 61 18.50 13.63 -2.21
CA ASN A 61 18.38 12.23 -1.78
C ASN A 61 17.99 11.31 -2.96
N GLY A 62 16.98 11.70 -3.76
CA GLY A 62 16.59 10.95 -4.97
C GLY A 62 17.70 10.78 -6.00
N LEU A 63 18.62 11.75 -6.12
CA LEU A 63 19.83 11.59 -6.94
C LEU A 63 20.77 10.49 -6.41
N ARG A 64 20.92 10.37 -5.08
CA ARG A 64 21.75 9.34 -4.44
C ARG A 64 21.09 7.95 -4.54
N GLU A 65 19.77 7.88 -4.38
CA GLU A 65 18.99 6.64 -4.55
C GLU A 65 19.09 6.12 -6.00
N LEU A 66 18.99 7.00 -6.99
CA LEU A 66 19.25 6.67 -8.39
C LEU A 66 20.70 6.18 -8.60
N GLY A 67 21.68 6.82 -7.95
CA GLY A 67 23.08 6.39 -7.98
C GLY A 67 23.28 4.95 -7.52
N HIS A 68 22.67 4.57 -6.40
CA HIS A 68 22.75 3.19 -5.88
C HIS A 68 21.98 2.17 -6.75
N HIS A 69 20.87 2.57 -7.37
CA HIS A 69 20.17 1.71 -8.34
C HIS A 69 21.03 1.45 -9.60
N CYS A 70 21.89 2.41 -9.97
CA CYS A 70 22.83 2.30 -11.08
C CYS A 70 24.18 1.65 -10.71
N SER A 71 24.27 0.86 -9.63
CA SER A 71 25.53 0.27 -9.13
C SER A 71 26.27 -0.70 -10.09
N GLU A 72 25.64 -1.15 -11.18
CA GLU A 72 26.34 -1.82 -12.29
C GLU A 72 27.14 -0.84 -13.18
N ASP A 73 26.69 0.42 -13.29
CA ASP A 73 27.42 1.53 -13.91
C ASP A 73 28.08 2.40 -12.83
N LYS A 74 29.29 1.98 -12.45
CA LYS A 74 30.14 2.69 -11.49
C LYS A 74 30.41 4.15 -11.87
N MET A 75 30.34 4.53 -13.15
CA MET A 75 30.56 5.93 -13.56
C MET A 75 29.32 6.79 -13.30
N MET A 76 28.11 6.24 -13.51
CA MET A 76 26.85 6.87 -13.11
C MET A 76 26.77 7.03 -11.58
N GLU A 77 27.15 5.99 -10.82
CA GLU A 77 27.21 6.04 -9.35
C GLU A 77 28.19 7.13 -8.86
N ASP A 78 29.44 7.11 -9.32
CA ASP A 78 30.47 8.13 -8.97
C ASP A 78 30.01 9.57 -9.30
N CYS A 79 29.24 9.74 -10.37
CA CYS A 79 28.72 11.03 -10.82
C CYS A 79 27.63 11.58 -9.89
N LEU A 80 26.61 10.75 -9.64
CA LEU A 80 25.47 11.11 -8.81
C LEU A 80 25.87 11.29 -7.33
N ASP A 81 26.82 10.49 -6.83
CA ASP A 81 27.42 10.67 -5.50
C ASP A 81 28.14 12.02 -5.36
N LYS A 82 29.05 12.35 -6.29
CA LYS A 82 29.85 13.59 -6.20
C LYS A 82 28.98 14.84 -6.33
N PHE A 83 27.99 14.83 -7.22
CA PHE A 83 27.07 15.96 -7.37
C PHE A 83 26.08 16.05 -6.19
N SER A 84 25.52 14.94 -5.68
CA SER A 84 24.61 14.98 -4.53
C SER A 84 25.30 15.44 -3.24
N LYS A 85 26.55 15.04 -3.00
CA LYS A 85 27.38 15.55 -1.87
C LYS A 85 27.61 17.06 -1.96
N LYS A 86 27.99 17.55 -3.15
CA LYS A 86 28.28 18.98 -3.36
C LYS A 86 27.01 19.86 -3.32
N LEU A 87 25.88 19.36 -3.83
CA LEU A 87 24.58 20.02 -3.68
C LEU A 87 24.12 20.05 -2.21
N SER A 88 24.31 18.95 -1.46
CA SER A 88 23.99 18.90 -0.01
C SER A 88 24.68 20.03 0.76
N ALA A 89 26.00 20.19 0.57
CA ALA A 89 26.78 21.23 1.25
C ALA A 89 26.30 22.67 0.94
N ILE A 90 25.90 22.94 -0.31
CA ILE A 90 25.34 24.24 -0.71
C ILE A 90 23.98 24.49 -0.03
N LEU A 91 23.16 23.46 0.13
CA LEU A 91 21.86 23.54 0.82
C LEU A 91 22.00 23.66 2.35
N GLU A 92 23.14 23.25 2.91
CA GLU A 92 23.47 23.46 4.33
C GLU A 92 23.89 24.92 4.58
N LEU A 93 24.78 25.47 3.75
CA LEU A 93 25.12 26.90 3.75
C LEU A 93 23.88 27.80 3.57
N GLN A 94 22.96 27.43 2.69
CA GLN A 94 21.67 28.12 2.53
C GLN A 94 20.83 28.09 3.81
N GLY A 95 20.88 26.99 4.57
CA GLY A 95 20.25 26.86 5.88
C GLY A 95 20.86 27.79 6.94
N GLU A 96 22.19 27.90 6.98
CA GLU A 96 22.91 28.81 7.88
C GLU A 96 22.54 30.28 7.63
N VAL A 97 22.36 30.68 6.36
CA VAL A 97 21.89 32.03 6.00
C VAL A 97 20.45 32.27 6.45
N ILE A 98 19.57 31.28 6.33
CA ILE A 98 18.18 31.36 6.82
C ILE A 98 18.17 31.52 8.35
N GLU A 99 18.93 30.70 9.08
CA GLU A 99 19.04 30.83 10.54
C GLU A 99 19.63 32.19 10.97
N THR A 100 20.70 32.63 10.30
CA THR A 100 21.37 33.89 10.61
C THR A 100 20.43 35.06 10.35
N THR A 101 19.73 35.09 9.21
CA THR A 101 18.72 36.10 8.88
C THR A 101 17.55 36.11 9.87
N GLN A 102 17.12 34.93 10.34
CA GLN A 102 16.09 34.82 11.38
C GLN A 102 16.56 35.42 12.71
N LYS A 103 17.81 35.18 13.11
CA LYS A 103 18.40 35.71 14.35
C LYS A 103 18.71 37.22 14.27
N SER A 104 19.28 37.69 13.16
CA SER A 104 19.81 39.06 13.02
C SER A 104 18.81 40.08 12.48
N VAL A 105 17.95 39.70 11.52
CA VAL A 105 16.95 40.60 10.94
C VAL A 105 15.61 40.45 11.63
N LYS A 106 15.02 39.24 11.62
CA LYS A 106 13.68 39.03 12.18
C LYS A 106 13.66 39.30 13.69
N THR A 107 14.47 38.61 14.48
CA THR A 107 14.40 38.73 15.96
C THR A 107 14.79 40.13 16.46
N LYS A 108 15.91 40.72 15.99
CA LYS A 108 16.31 42.06 16.46
C LYS A 108 15.25 43.14 16.15
N LEU A 109 14.77 43.22 14.92
CA LEU A 109 13.77 44.23 14.53
C LEU A 109 12.41 43.98 15.17
N GLN A 110 12.02 42.71 15.36
CA GLN A 110 10.79 42.36 16.07
C GLN A 110 10.87 42.75 17.57
N ASN A 111 12.04 42.58 18.21
CA ASN A 111 12.22 42.98 19.60
C ASN A 111 12.22 44.50 19.76
N PHE A 112 12.89 45.25 18.88
CA PHE A 112 12.85 46.72 18.86
C PHE A 112 11.40 47.24 18.80
N VAL A 113 10.54 46.66 17.95
CA VAL A 113 9.11 47.00 17.90
C VAL A 113 8.37 46.57 19.18
N LYS A 114 8.54 45.33 19.64
CA LYS A 114 7.77 44.78 20.77
C LYS A 114 8.17 45.31 22.16
N GLU A 115 9.40 45.80 22.31
CA GLU A 115 9.98 46.21 23.59
C GLU A 115 10.25 47.72 23.63
N ASP A 116 11.08 48.26 22.72
CA ASP A 116 11.46 49.69 22.75
C ASP A 116 10.32 50.61 22.30
N VAL A 117 9.72 50.37 21.13
CA VAL A 117 8.59 51.18 20.63
C VAL A 117 7.38 51.05 21.56
N ARG A 118 7.13 49.85 22.11
CA ARG A 118 6.11 49.65 23.13
C ARG A 118 6.37 50.48 24.40
N ARG A 119 7.58 50.43 24.96
CA ARG A 119 7.95 51.22 26.15
C ARG A 119 7.77 52.72 25.90
N PHE A 120 8.11 53.21 24.72
CA PHE A 120 7.83 54.61 24.33
C PHE A 120 6.33 54.93 24.31
N LYS A 121 5.47 54.04 23.80
CA LYS A 121 4.00 54.21 23.84
C LYS A 121 3.45 54.19 25.27
N ASP A 122 3.96 53.29 26.12
CA ASP A 122 3.57 53.21 27.52
C ASP A 122 3.94 54.51 28.27
N VAL A 123 5.17 55.01 28.12
CA VAL A 123 5.60 56.30 28.74
C VAL A 123 4.91 57.52 28.12
N LYS A 124 4.65 57.52 26.80
CA LYS A 124 3.84 58.56 26.14
C LYS A 124 2.48 58.72 26.84
N LYS A 125 1.82 57.61 27.16
CA LYS A 125 0.48 57.59 27.78
C LYS A 125 0.46 58.07 29.23
N GLU A 126 1.58 57.95 29.95
CA GLU A 126 1.73 58.56 31.28
C GLU A 126 1.98 60.07 31.16
N PHE A 127 2.85 60.50 30.25
CA PHE A 127 3.09 61.92 29.93
C PHE A 127 1.80 62.65 29.51
N GLU A 128 1.01 62.09 28.58
CA GLU A 128 -0.27 62.68 28.14
C GLU A 128 -1.24 62.87 29.32
N ARG A 129 -1.45 61.82 30.13
CA ARG A 129 -2.31 61.90 31.33
C ARG A 129 -1.80 62.93 32.35
N SER A 130 -0.48 63.05 32.50
CA SER A 130 0.14 64.03 33.40
C SER A 130 -0.02 65.46 32.88
N SER A 131 -0.05 65.66 31.55
CA SER A 131 -0.39 66.94 30.90
C SER A 131 -1.85 67.33 31.16
N GLU A 132 -2.80 66.42 30.90
CA GLU A 132 -4.23 66.64 31.16
C GLU A 132 -4.49 66.99 32.64
N ALA A 133 -3.82 66.27 33.56
CA ALA A 133 -3.89 66.54 34.99
C ALA A 133 -3.30 67.91 35.39
N LEU A 134 -2.22 68.34 34.73
CA LEU A 134 -1.63 69.67 34.93
C LEU A 134 -2.55 70.78 34.40
N GLU A 135 -3.13 70.64 33.22
CA GLU A 135 -4.10 71.60 32.65
C GLU A 135 -5.34 71.71 33.55
N GLY A 136 -5.90 70.58 33.99
CA GLY A 136 -7.01 70.54 34.93
C GLY A 136 -6.68 71.09 36.33
N ALA A 137 -5.41 71.13 36.74
CA ALA A 137 -4.97 71.79 37.96
C ALA A 137 -4.73 73.30 37.77
N LEU A 138 -4.17 73.71 36.63
CA LEU A 138 -4.00 75.11 36.24
C LEU A 138 -5.36 75.83 36.13
N ALA A 139 -6.34 75.21 35.48
CA ALA A 139 -7.69 75.77 35.33
C ALA A 139 -8.37 75.98 36.70
N ARG A 140 -8.32 74.98 37.59
CA ARG A 140 -8.88 75.08 38.96
C ARG A 140 -8.17 76.14 39.80
N ASN A 141 -6.85 76.26 39.70
CA ASN A 141 -6.09 77.29 40.42
C ASN A 141 -6.41 78.71 39.91
N ALA A 142 -6.54 78.89 38.59
CA ALA A 142 -6.90 80.18 37.99
C ALA A 142 -8.34 80.62 38.29
N GLN A 143 -9.26 79.67 38.51
CA GLN A 143 -10.66 79.93 38.84
C GLN A 143 -10.93 80.07 40.36
N ALA A 144 -9.94 79.85 41.22
CA ALA A 144 -10.12 79.85 42.67
C ALA A 144 -10.55 81.26 43.19
N PRO A 145 -11.66 81.37 43.94
CA PRO A 145 -12.22 82.66 44.34
C PRO A 145 -11.39 83.31 45.46
N ARG A 146 -10.82 84.50 45.17
CA ARG A 146 -9.95 85.27 46.10
C ARG A 146 -10.54 85.53 47.50
N GLY A 147 -11.85 85.44 47.68
CA GLY A 147 -12.53 85.60 48.97
C GLY A 147 -12.50 84.35 49.88
N LYS A 148 -11.95 83.21 49.41
CA LYS A 148 -11.91 81.94 50.15
C LYS A 148 -10.49 81.37 50.19
N GLN A 149 -9.71 81.80 51.17
CA GLN A 149 -8.29 81.45 51.29
C GLN A 149 -8.02 79.93 51.25
N HIS A 150 -8.84 79.11 51.91
CA HIS A 150 -8.71 77.64 51.92
C HIS A 150 -8.82 77.01 50.51
N GLU A 151 -9.78 77.45 49.70
CA GLU A 151 -9.95 76.92 48.32
C GLU A 151 -8.78 77.34 47.42
N VAL A 152 -8.21 78.52 47.65
CA VAL A 152 -7.00 78.99 46.95
C VAL A 152 -5.76 78.18 47.36
N GLU A 153 -5.59 77.87 48.65
CA GLU A 153 -4.47 77.07 49.16
C GLU A 153 -4.55 75.61 48.71
N GLU A 154 -5.73 74.99 48.76
CA GLU A 154 -5.98 73.64 48.25
C GLU A 154 -5.68 73.54 46.74
N ALA A 155 -6.22 74.47 45.93
CA ALA A 155 -5.97 74.49 44.50
C ALA A 155 -4.48 74.76 44.16
N SER A 156 -3.77 75.54 44.98
CA SER A 156 -2.34 75.81 44.81
C SER A 156 -1.48 74.59 45.16
N SER A 157 -1.84 73.85 46.22
CA SER A 157 -1.22 72.57 46.58
C SER A 157 -1.44 71.51 45.49
N ALA A 158 -2.66 71.40 44.98
CA ALA A 158 -2.99 70.52 43.86
C ALA A 158 -2.18 70.84 42.60
N LEU A 159 -2.03 72.13 42.26
CA LEU A 159 -1.19 72.57 41.14
C LEU A 159 0.30 72.26 41.34
N LEU A 160 0.83 72.44 42.55
CA LEU A 160 2.23 72.11 42.85
C LEU A 160 2.51 70.61 42.65
N ASN A 161 1.59 69.76 43.12
CA ASN A 161 1.69 68.30 42.96
C ASN A 161 1.57 67.87 41.50
N ALA A 162 0.58 68.40 40.75
CA ALA A 162 0.43 68.13 39.31
C ALA A 162 1.67 68.58 38.51
N ARG A 163 2.23 69.76 38.81
CA ARG A 163 3.46 70.25 38.17
C ARG A 163 4.69 69.40 38.50
N LYS A 164 4.77 68.81 39.70
CA LYS A 164 5.84 67.87 40.06
C LYS A 164 5.70 66.56 39.29
N ALA A 165 4.48 66.01 39.19
CA ALA A 165 4.20 64.79 38.43
C ALA A 165 4.54 64.98 36.94
N PHE A 166 3.98 66.02 36.31
CA PHE A 166 4.23 66.35 34.89
C PHE A 166 5.72 66.45 34.56
N ARG A 167 6.50 67.12 35.43
CA ARG A 167 7.96 67.25 35.23
C ARG A 167 8.71 65.92 35.33
N SER A 168 8.22 64.95 36.10
CA SER A 168 8.82 63.60 36.11
C SER A 168 8.54 62.88 34.80
N GLU A 169 7.26 62.75 34.43
CA GLU A 169 6.85 62.05 33.21
C GLU A 169 7.43 62.69 31.94
N ALA A 170 7.59 64.02 31.91
CA ALA A 170 8.22 64.74 30.79
C ALA A 170 9.72 64.43 30.65
N LEU A 171 10.46 64.30 31.75
CA LEU A 171 11.87 63.90 31.72
C LEU A 171 12.02 62.45 31.26
N ASP A 172 11.20 61.54 31.79
CA ASP A 172 11.20 60.13 31.40
C ASP A 172 10.79 59.94 29.92
N TYR A 173 9.84 60.74 29.43
CA TYR A 173 9.42 60.69 28.03
C TYR A 173 10.50 61.22 27.07
N VAL A 174 11.15 62.34 27.39
CA VAL A 174 12.30 62.85 26.63
C VAL A 174 13.48 61.87 26.66
N LEU A 175 13.68 61.14 27.76
CA LEU A 175 14.66 60.06 27.83
C LEU A 175 14.32 58.92 26.86
N GLN A 176 13.08 58.41 26.84
CA GLN A 176 12.69 57.35 25.90
C GLN A 176 12.81 57.79 24.43
N ILE A 177 12.46 59.03 24.12
CA ILE A 177 12.62 59.61 22.77
C ILE A 177 14.10 59.57 22.35
N ASN A 178 14.99 60.12 23.17
CA ASN A 178 16.42 60.16 22.87
C ASN A 178 17.06 58.75 22.82
N VAL A 179 16.53 57.77 23.56
CA VAL A 179 16.96 56.35 23.49
C VAL A 179 16.52 55.69 22.18
N ILE A 180 15.28 55.85 21.74
CA ILE A 180 14.80 55.33 20.44
C ILE A 180 15.58 55.97 19.29
N GLU A 181 15.84 57.28 19.36
CA GLU A 181 16.60 58.01 18.33
C GLU A 181 18.02 57.43 18.14
N ALA A 182 18.67 57.04 19.24
CA ALA A 182 19.96 56.37 19.22
C ALA A 182 19.88 54.93 18.69
N LYS A 183 18.99 54.09 19.27
CA LYS A 183 18.89 52.66 18.97
C LYS A 183 18.47 52.36 17.53
N LYS A 184 17.48 53.08 16.99
CA LYS A 184 16.89 52.74 15.67
C LYS A 184 17.95 52.66 14.56
N LYS A 185 18.98 53.52 14.63
CA LYS A 185 20.07 53.56 13.65
C LYS A 185 21.03 52.39 13.84
N THR A 186 21.42 52.06 15.08
CA THR A 186 22.33 50.93 15.33
C THR A 186 21.70 49.61 14.94
N ASP A 187 20.43 49.42 15.28
CA ASP A 187 19.81 48.10 15.23
C ASP A 187 19.38 47.72 13.81
N ILE A 188 18.91 48.70 13.02
CA ILE A 188 18.67 48.53 11.58
C ILE A 188 19.97 48.28 10.82
N LEU A 189 21.04 49.04 11.11
CA LEU A 189 22.34 48.84 10.44
C LEU A 189 22.96 47.47 10.79
N MET A 190 22.93 47.06 12.05
CA MET A 190 23.40 45.72 12.46
C MET A 190 22.59 44.57 11.84
N ALA A 191 21.27 44.74 11.68
CA ALA A 191 20.43 43.76 11.01
C ALA A 191 20.78 43.62 9.52
N MET A 192 20.92 44.75 8.80
CA MET A 192 21.24 44.73 7.38
C MET A 192 22.67 44.27 7.10
N LEU A 193 23.65 44.68 7.92
CA LEU A 193 25.04 44.26 7.78
C LEU A 193 25.17 42.73 7.93
N SER A 194 24.60 42.16 8.99
CA SER A 194 24.63 40.70 9.23
C SER A 194 23.93 39.90 8.13
N LEU A 195 22.89 40.44 7.48
CA LEU A 195 22.28 39.83 6.30
C LEU A 195 23.23 39.82 5.10
N MET A 196 23.91 40.93 4.82
CA MET A 196 24.87 41.03 3.71
C MET A 196 26.11 40.15 3.93
N GLU A 197 26.61 40.07 5.16
CA GLU A 197 27.71 39.18 5.56
C GLU A 197 27.36 37.70 5.34
N ALA A 198 26.18 37.27 5.79
CA ALA A 198 25.71 35.89 5.61
C ALA A 198 25.53 35.53 4.12
N GLN A 199 24.96 36.44 3.32
CA GLN A 199 24.84 36.27 1.87
C GLN A 199 26.21 36.16 1.19
N ALA A 200 27.17 37.03 1.55
CA ALA A 200 28.53 36.98 1.01
C ALA A 200 29.24 35.65 1.33
N GLN A 201 29.11 35.15 2.56
CA GLN A 201 29.67 33.86 2.99
C GLN A 201 29.10 32.68 2.19
N LEU A 202 27.78 32.67 1.94
CA LEU A 202 27.11 31.68 1.09
C LEU A 202 27.66 31.69 -0.33
N PHE A 203 27.74 32.86 -0.99
CA PHE A 203 28.23 32.93 -2.36
C PHE A 203 29.71 32.55 -2.47
N GLN A 204 30.55 32.95 -1.50
CA GLN A 204 31.97 32.61 -1.46
C GLN A 204 32.19 31.10 -1.28
N GLN A 205 31.58 30.48 -0.26
CA GLN A 205 31.74 29.06 0.02
C GLN A 205 31.07 28.17 -1.03
N GLY A 206 29.89 28.58 -1.53
CA GLY A 206 29.20 27.90 -2.61
C GLY A 206 29.99 27.92 -3.93
N HIS A 207 30.61 29.07 -4.27
CA HIS A 207 31.51 29.15 -5.42
C HIS A 207 32.73 28.24 -5.25
N GLN A 208 33.45 28.30 -4.12
CA GLN A 208 34.59 27.43 -3.87
C GLN A 208 34.22 25.94 -4.00
N SER A 209 33.11 25.54 -3.38
CA SER A 209 32.63 24.16 -3.40
C SER A 209 32.32 23.66 -4.82
N LEU A 210 31.81 24.53 -5.71
CA LEU A 210 31.57 24.22 -7.12
C LEU A 210 32.85 24.21 -7.96
N SER A 211 33.77 25.14 -7.74
CA SER A 211 35.05 25.20 -8.49
C SER A 211 35.91 23.95 -8.26
N GLU A 212 35.83 23.33 -7.08
CA GLU A 212 36.46 22.03 -6.79
C GLU A 212 35.91 20.88 -7.67
N LEU A 213 34.74 21.02 -8.30
CA LEU A 213 34.22 20.06 -9.28
C LEU A 213 34.69 20.32 -10.72
N ASP A 214 35.30 21.46 -11.06
CA ASP A 214 35.49 21.86 -12.46
C ASP A 214 36.26 20.83 -13.30
N GLN A 215 37.37 20.31 -12.77
CA GLN A 215 38.16 19.28 -13.43
C GLN A 215 37.34 17.99 -13.67
N TYR A 216 36.47 17.63 -12.74
CA TYR A 216 35.57 16.48 -12.88
C TYR A 216 34.45 16.76 -13.90
N ARG A 217 33.87 17.96 -13.92
CA ARG A 217 32.83 18.37 -14.89
C ARG A 217 33.37 18.36 -16.32
N HIS A 218 34.60 18.84 -16.54
CA HIS A 218 35.26 18.77 -17.85
C HIS A 218 35.48 17.33 -18.30
N LYS A 219 36.10 16.48 -17.45
CA LYS A 219 36.33 15.06 -17.76
C LYS A 219 35.02 14.32 -18.09
N LEU A 220 33.99 14.50 -17.26
CA LEU A 220 32.67 13.88 -17.46
C LEU A 220 32.04 14.26 -18.80
N ASN A 221 32.21 15.51 -19.25
CA ASN A 221 31.68 15.98 -20.53
C ASN A 221 32.42 15.38 -21.74
N GLU A 222 33.73 15.17 -21.63
CA GLU A 222 34.53 14.46 -22.64
C GLU A 222 34.10 12.99 -22.75
N GLU A 223 33.99 12.29 -21.62
CA GLU A 223 33.55 10.89 -21.54
C GLU A 223 32.10 10.71 -22.06
N HIS A 224 31.18 11.60 -21.67
CA HIS A 224 29.81 11.65 -22.20
C HIS A 224 29.78 11.78 -23.74
N THR A 225 30.62 12.66 -24.30
CA THR A 225 30.72 12.84 -25.75
C THR A 225 31.16 11.55 -26.44
N GLN A 226 32.10 10.81 -25.85
CA GLN A 226 32.54 9.51 -26.37
C GLN A 226 31.44 8.43 -26.27
N PHE A 227 30.64 8.40 -25.20
CA PHE A 227 29.52 7.47 -25.07
C PHE A 227 28.44 7.71 -26.13
N VAL A 228 28.09 8.96 -26.43
CA VAL A 228 27.11 9.29 -27.49
C VAL A 228 27.59 8.77 -28.85
N LEU A 229 28.88 8.92 -29.17
CA LEU A 229 29.47 8.37 -30.40
C LEU A 229 29.47 6.84 -30.43
N ASN A 230 29.78 6.19 -29.31
CA ASN A 230 29.76 4.73 -29.19
C ASN A 230 28.35 4.16 -29.36
N ALA A 231 27.35 4.73 -28.68
CA ALA A 231 25.96 4.31 -28.76
C ALA A 231 25.36 4.53 -30.17
N ALA A 232 25.72 5.64 -30.84
CA ALA A 232 25.32 5.88 -32.23
C ALA A 232 25.92 4.84 -33.20
N ARG A 233 27.16 4.41 -32.96
CA ARG A 233 27.81 3.33 -33.72
C ARG A 233 27.15 1.98 -33.48
N GLU A 234 26.97 1.57 -32.23
CA GLU A 234 26.35 0.30 -31.89
C GLU A 234 24.91 0.20 -32.43
N LYS A 235 24.12 1.27 -32.30
CA LYS A 235 22.79 1.36 -32.91
C LYS A 235 22.84 1.08 -34.41
N ARG A 236 23.76 1.72 -35.13
CA ARG A 236 23.92 1.54 -36.59
C ARG A 236 24.31 0.11 -36.96
N ASP A 237 25.20 -0.51 -36.18
CA ASP A 237 25.64 -1.89 -36.40
C ASP A 237 24.49 -2.89 -36.09
N MET A 238 23.68 -2.62 -35.08
CA MET A 238 22.46 -3.39 -34.77
C MET A 238 21.39 -3.24 -35.87
N GLU A 239 21.15 -2.02 -36.38
CA GLU A 239 20.23 -1.77 -37.50
C GLU A 239 20.65 -2.53 -38.77
N GLN A 240 21.95 -2.60 -39.06
CA GLN A 240 22.49 -3.40 -40.18
C GLN A 240 22.31 -4.90 -39.96
N ARG A 241 22.60 -5.44 -38.77
CA ARG A 241 22.36 -6.87 -38.45
C ARG A 241 20.88 -7.23 -38.59
N HIS A 242 19.99 -6.39 -38.06
CA HIS A 242 18.54 -6.58 -38.19
C HIS A 242 18.07 -6.57 -39.64
N ALA A 243 18.59 -5.65 -40.48
CA ALA A 243 18.29 -5.62 -41.90
C ALA A 243 18.78 -6.88 -42.64
N ALA A 244 19.99 -7.37 -42.34
CA ALA A 244 20.54 -8.59 -42.94
C ALA A 244 19.74 -9.85 -42.54
N ILE A 245 19.37 -9.99 -41.26
CA ILE A 245 18.52 -11.10 -40.79
C ILE A 245 17.16 -11.06 -41.50
N LYS A 246 16.53 -9.88 -41.58
CA LYS A 246 15.24 -9.69 -42.26
C LYS A 246 15.26 -10.04 -43.76
N GLN A 247 16.41 -9.92 -44.43
CA GLN A 247 16.58 -10.36 -45.81
C GLN A 247 16.75 -11.89 -45.94
N LYS A 248 17.30 -12.55 -44.91
CA LYS A 248 17.51 -14.00 -44.87
C LYS A 248 16.23 -14.77 -44.48
N ASP A 249 15.39 -14.21 -43.61
CA ASP A 249 14.25 -14.89 -42.96
C ASP A 249 13.00 -15.09 -43.86
N MET A 250 13.17 -15.06 -45.18
CA MET A 250 12.07 -15.25 -46.15
C MET A 250 11.76 -16.73 -46.47
N SER A 251 12.56 -17.68 -45.96
CA SER A 251 12.37 -19.13 -46.13
C SER A 251 12.16 -19.83 -44.77
N TYR A 252 11.03 -19.53 -44.13
CA TYR A 252 10.79 -19.68 -42.68
C TYR A 252 10.67 -21.12 -42.11
N ASP A 253 10.71 -22.19 -42.92
CA ASP A 253 10.38 -23.57 -42.46
C ASP A 253 11.55 -24.57 -42.49
N ASP A 254 12.69 -24.23 -43.13
CA ASP A 254 13.57 -25.28 -43.69
C ASP A 254 14.90 -25.56 -42.96
N SER A 255 15.42 -24.64 -42.13
CA SER A 255 16.83 -24.66 -41.68
C SER A 255 17.08 -24.34 -40.19
N ILE A 256 16.15 -24.71 -39.29
CA ILE A 256 16.23 -24.38 -37.85
C ILE A 256 16.09 -25.61 -36.94
N MET A 257 15.72 -26.78 -37.47
CA MET A 257 15.42 -28.00 -36.68
C MET A 257 16.45 -29.13 -36.91
N ASP A 258 17.73 -28.81 -36.90
CA ASP A 258 18.81 -29.81 -37.01
C ASP A 258 19.02 -30.53 -35.67
N PHE A 259 18.97 -31.87 -35.71
CA PHE A 259 19.31 -32.73 -34.58
C PHE A 259 20.84 -32.82 -34.44
N ASN A 260 21.37 -32.50 -33.26
CA ASN A 260 22.80 -32.55 -32.98
C ASN A 260 23.07 -33.25 -31.64
N ALA A 261 23.40 -34.54 -31.68
CA ALA A 261 23.71 -35.33 -30.49
C ALA A 261 24.89 -34.78 -29.68
N ASP A 262 25.86 -34.15 -30.35
CA ASP A 262 27.11 -33.63 -29.76
C ASP A 262 27.03 -32.12 -29.45
N ALA A 263 25.82 -31.57 -29.33
CA ALA A 263 25.63 -30.16 -29.02
C ALA A 263 26.26 -29.78 -27.67
N ALA A 264 27.12 -28.75 -27.66
CA ALA A 264 27.92 -28.35 -26.49
C ALA A 264 27.11 -27.87 -25.26
N ASN A 265 25.80 -27.69 -25.40
CA ASN A 265 24.86 -27.39 -24.31
C ASN A 265 24.18 -28.65 -23.72
N GLY A 266 24.41 -29.84 -24.30
CA GLY A 266 23.75 -31.10 -23.93
C GLY A 266 22.29 -31.23 -24.40
N ILE A 267 21.85 -30.40 -25.35
CA ILE A 267 20.48 -30.37 -25.90
C ILE A 267 20.50 -30.89 -27.34
N ALA A 268 20.01 -32.11 -27.55
CA ALA A 268 20.08 -32.77 -28.86
C ALA A 268 19.08 -32.22 -29.90
N MET A 269 17.97 -31.67 -29.43
CA MET A 269 16.95 -30.96 -30.21
C MET A 269 16.08 -30.13 -29.26
N GLU A 270 15.62 -28.95 -29.69
CA GLU A 270 14.58 -28.19 -28.99
C GLU A 270 13.63 -27.47 -29.94
N GLY A 271 12.46 -27.06 -29.44
CA GLY A 271 11.42 -26.39 -30.22
C GLY A 271 10.03 -26.47 -29.60
N TYR A 272 9.03 -25.85 -30.24
CA TYR A 272 7.65 -25.90 -29.76
C TYR A 272 6.92 -27.17 -30.22
N LEU A 273 6.20 -27.81 -29.30
CA LEU A 273 5.19 -28.84 -29.60
C LEU A 273 3.92 -28.59 -28.80
N TYR A 274 2.78 -29.07 -29.30
CA TYR A 274 1.56 -29.22 -28.51
C TYR A 274 1.53 -30.60 -27.85
N LYS A 275 1.21 -30.67 -26.55
CA LYS A 275 0.93 -31.94 -25.86
C LYS A 275 -0.53 -32.04 -25.43
N ARG A 276 -1.11 -33.24 -25.51
CA ARG A 276 -2.44 -33.55 -24.97
C ARG A 276 -2.34 -33.88 -23.48
N ALA A 277 -3.20 -33.30 -22.66
CA ALA A 277 -3.30 -33.65 -21.25
C ALA A 277 -3.96 -35.03 -21.07
N SER A 278 -3.50 -35.81 -20.08
CA SER A 278 -4.06 -37.11 -19.71
C SER A 278 -5.32 -37.03 -18.84
N ASN A 279 -5.85 -35.82 -18.61
CA ASN A 279 -7.08 -35.60 -17.86
C ASN A 279 -8.33 -35.90 -18.72
N ALA A 280 -9.49 -36.04 -18.07
CA ALA A 280 -10.75 -36.35 -18.75
C ALA A 280 -11.12 -35.35 -19.86
N PHE A 281 -10.70 -34.09 -19.73
CA PHE A 281 -10.94 -33.01 -20.69
C PHE A 281 -9.98 -33.01 -21.89
N LYS A 282 -8.95 -33.87 -21.91
CA LYS A 282 -8.02 -34.12 -23.04
C LYS A 282 -7.45 -32.84 -23.69
N THR A 283 -7.23 -31.78 -22.90
CA THR A 283 -6.88 -30.45 -23.40
C THR A 283 -5.48 -30.40 -24.02
N TRP A 284 -5.31 -29.70 -25.14
CA TRP A 284 -4.02 -29.53 -25.81
C TRP A 284 -3.29 -28.26 -25.38
N SER A 285 -1.96 -28.32 -25.20
CA SER A 285 -1.14 -27.20 -24.70
C SER A 285 0.22 -27.09 -25.40
N ARG A 286 0.51 -25.93 -26.01
CA ARG A 286 1.84 -25.63 -26.61
C ARG A 286 2.89 -25.43 -25.51
N ARG A 287 4.07 -26.01 -25.65
CA ARG A 287 5.21 -25.91 -24.70
C ARG A 287 6.52 -25.92 -25.49
N TRP A 288 7.58 -25.34 -24.91
CA TRP A 288 8.93 -25.53 -25.43
C TRP A 288 9.43 -26.89 -24.95
N PHE A 289 9.70 -27.80 -25.88
CA PHE A 289 10.25 -29.13 -25.61
C PHE A 289 11.74 -29.12 -25.92
N SER A 290 12.49 -29.96 -25.21
CA SER A 290 13.90 -30.22 -25.51
C SER A 290 14.25 -31.66 -25.14
N ILE A 291 15.11 -32.30 -25.94
CA ILE A 291 15.73 -33.58 -25.62
C ILE A 291 17.08 -33.29 -24.97
N GLN A 292 17.26 -33.68 -23.71
CA GLN A 292 18.48 -33.43 -22.94
C GLN A 292 18.84 -34.68 -22.14
N LYS A 293 20.10 -35.13 -22.16
CA LYS A 293 20.61 -36.23 -21.31
C LYS A 293 19.71 -37.47 -21.29
N ASN A 294 19.27 -37.93 -22.45
CA ASN A 294 18.35 -39.07 -22.66
C ASN A 294 16.95 -38.91 -22.02
N GLN A 295 16.55 -37.69 -21.68
CA GLN A 295 15.21 -37.32 -21.19
C GLN A 295 14.46 -36.46 -22.22
N LEU A 296 13.14 -36.58 -22.22
CA LEU A 296 12.25 -35.64 -22.92
C LEU A 296 11.63 -34.71 -21.89
N VAL A 297 11.95 -33.41 -21.97
CA VAL A 297 11.52 -32.40 -20.99
C VAL A 297 10.80 -31.23 -21.69
N TYR A 298 10.01 -30.46 -20.94
CA TYR A 298 9.40 -29.22 -21.46
C TYR A 298 9.34 -28.07 -20.44
N GLN A 299 9.30 -26.83 -20.95
CA GLN A 299 9.10 -25.60 -20.20
C GLN A 299 7.80 -24.89 -20.66
N LYS A 300 7.18 -24.05 -19.81
CA LYS A 300 6.06 -23.17 -20.21
C LYS A 300 6.57 -21.79 -20.67
N LYS A 301 7.58 -21.26 -19.98
CA LYS A 301 8.27 -19.99 -20.23
C LYS A 301 9.78 -20.18 -20.17
N PHE A 302 10.52 -19.19 -20.65
CA PHE A 302 11.97 -19.10 -20.47
C PHE A 302 12.33 -19.01 -18.98
N LYS A 303 13.36 -19.75 -18.55
CA LYS A 303 13.82 -19.96 -17.16
C LYS A 303 12.92 -20.80 -16.23
N ASP A 304 11.80 -21.37 -16.68
CA ASP A 304 11.10 -22.42 -15.89
C ASP A 304 12.03 -23.63 -15.66
N GLN A 305 11.90 -24.35 -14.53
CA GLN A 305 12.55 -25.67 -14.42
C GLN A 305 11.95 -26.66 -15.45
N PRO A 306 12.76 -27.43 -16.20
CA PRO A 306 12.25 -28.37 -17.20
C PRO A 306 11.41 -29.49 -16.57
N THR A 307 10.13 -29.56 -16.94
CA THR A 307 9.23 -30.62 -16.51
C THR A 307 9.52 -31.89 -17.29
N VAL A 308 9.98 -32.95 -16.60
CA VAL A 308 10.30 -34.24 -17.21
C VAL A 308 9.03 -34.98 -17.65
N VAL A 309 8.91 -35.26 -18.95
CA VAL A 309 7.85 -36.10 -19.53
C VAL A 309 8.24 -37.56 -19.48
N VAL A 310 9.50 -37.83 -19.83
CA VAL A 310 10.12 -39.15 -19.89
C VAL A 310 11.47 -39.07 -19.19
N GLU A 311 11.60 -39.82 -18.09
CA GLU A 311 12.80 -39.89 -17.24
C GLU A 311 13.93 -40.71 -17.86
N ASP A 312 13.61 -41.65 -18.76
CA ASP A 312 14.55 -42.46 -19.52
C ASP A 312 13.94 -42.82 -20.90
N LEU A 313 14.48 -42.25 -21.97
CA LEU A 313 14.02 -42.54 -23.33
C LEU A 313 14.29 -44.00 -23.76
N ARG A 314 15.28 -44.70 -23.19
CA ARG A 314 15.63 -46.09 -23.59
C ARG A 314 14.47 -47.07 -23.47
N LEU A 315 13.59 -46.84 -22.49
CA LEU A 315 12.42 -47.68 -22.26
C LEU A 315 11.20 -47.29 -23.10
N CYS A 316 11.35 -46.34 -24.03
CA CYS A 316 10.25 -45.77 -24.80
C CYS A 316 10.24 -46.26 -26.26
N THR A 317 9.06 -46.19 -26.86
CA THR A 317 8.88 -46.27 -28.32
C THR A 317 8.19 -44.99 -28.79
N VAL A 318 8.49 -44.57 -30.02
CA VAL A 318 7.82 -43.42 -30.66
C VAL A 318 7.18 -43.84 -31.99
N LYS A 319 5.93 -43.45 -32.19
CA LYS A 319 5.12 -43.81 -33.37
C LYS A 319 4.24 -42.62 -33.82
N PRO A 320 3.93 -42.48 -35.13
CA PRO A 320 2.86 -41.59 -35.56
C PRO A 320 1.51 -42.07 -35.01
N SER A 321 0.59 -41.14 -34.73
CA SER A 321 -0.76 -41.43 -34.21
C SER A 321 -1.80 -41.26 -35.32
N SER A 322 -2.20 -42.38 -35.95
CA SER A 322 -3.18 -42.42 -37.04
C SER A 322 -4.64 -42.37 -36.59
N GLU A 323 -4.91 -42.61 -35.30
CA GLU A 323 -6.26 -42.69 -34.70
C GLU A 323 -6.73 -41.37 -34.07
N ASN A 324 -6.01 -40.26 -34.31
CA ASN A 324 -6.32 -38.94 -33.74
C ASN A 324 -7.02 -38.01 -34.74
N GLU A 325 -7.93 -37.17 -34.23
CA GLU A 325 -8.62 -36.11 -34.98
C GLU A 325 -7.69 -34.99 -35.49
N ARG A 326 -6.43 -34.96 -35.04
CA ARG A 326 -5.47 -33.88 -35.31
C ARG A 326 -4.31 -34.35 -36.18
N ARG A 327 -3.99 -33.53 -37.18
CA ARG A 327 -2.81 -33.71 -38.05
C ARG A 327 -1.51 -33.54 -37.26
N PHE A 328 -0.46 -34.20 -37.74
CA PHE A 328 0.92 -34.11 -37.25
C PHE A 328 1.12 -34.64 -35.81
N CYS A 329 0.26 -35.57 -35.38
CA CYS A 329 0.31 -36.19 -34.06
C CYS A 329 1.22 -37.42 -33.98
N PHE A 330 1.94 -37.55 -32.88
CA PHE A 330 2.80 -38.69 -32.58
C PHE A 330 2.79 -39.02 -31.08
N GLU A 331 2.99 -40.30 -30.75
CA GLU A 331 2.95 -40.82 -29.39
C GLU A 331 4.34 -41.30 -28.98
N VAL A 332 4.80 -40.82 -27.81
CA VAL A 332 5.94 -41.37 -27.09
C VAL A 332 5.40 -42.22 -25.95
N VAL A 333 5.62 -43.54 -26.03
CA VAL A 333 5.06 -44.54 -25.13
C VAL A 333 6.17 -45.11 -24.26
N SER A 334 6.13 -44.82 -22.96
CA SER A 334 6.96 -45.45 -21.93
C SER A 334 6.16 -46.54 -21.17
N PRO A 335 6.80 -47.35 -20.31
CA PRO A 335 6.11 -48.38 -19.52
C PRO A 335 5.11 -47.82 -18.50
N SER A 336 5.20 -46.52 -18.16
CA SER A 336 4.38 -45.86 -17.13
C SER A 336 3.55 -44.68 -17.65
N LYS A 337 3.92 -44.09 -18.80
CA LYS A 337 3.30 -42.88 -19.37
C LYS A 337 3.23 -42.98 -20.89
N CYS A 338 2.04 -42.83 -21.46
CA CYS A 338 1.88 -42.52 -22.89
C CYS A 338 1.67 -41.01 -23.05
N CYS A 339 2.57 -40.35 -23.78
CA CYS A 339 2.48 -38.92 -24.09
C CYS A 339 2.12 -38.72 -25.57
N LEU A 340 1.01 -38.04 -25.84
CA LEU A 340 0.63 -37.64 -27.19
C LEU A 340 1.06 -36.20 -27.46
N LEU A 341 1.85 -36.04 -28.52
CA LEU A 341 2.42 -34.79 -29.00
C LEU A 341 1.90 -34.46 -30.41
N GLN A 342 2.06 -33.19 -30.80
CA GLN A 342 1.68 -32.65 -32.10
C GLN A 342 2.71 -31.57 -32.50
N ALA A 343 3.27 -31.70 -33.71
CA ALA A 343 4.13 -30.69 -34.33
C ALA A 343 3.32 -29.72 -35.21
N ASP A 344 3.93 -28.60 -35.63
CA ASP A 344 3.23 -27.62 -36.48
C ASP A 344 3.23 -28.01 -37.98
N SER A 345 4.17 -28.84 -38.44
CA SER A 345 4.22 -29.39 -39.82
C SER A 345 4.63 -30.87 -39.88
N GLU A 346 4.40 -31.51 -41.03
CA GLU A 346 4.79 -32.92 -41.28
C GLU A 346 6.32 -33.12 -41.24
N ARG A 347 7.08 -32.18 -41.79
CA ARG A 347 8.56 -32.20 -41.72
C ARG A 347 9.04 -32.10 -40.26
N GLN A 348 8.41 -31.23 -39.46
CA GLN A 348 8.71 -31.15 -38.02
C GLN A 348 8.29 -32.43 -37.28
N GLN A 349 7.12 -33.01 -37.59
CA GLN A 349 6.69 -34.28 -37.01
C GLN A 349 7.73 -35.38 -37.27
N GLN A 350 8.18 -35.52 -38.52
CA GLN A 350 9.19 -36.52 -38.89
C GLN A 350 10.54 -36.24 -38.23
N ALA A 351 10.98 -34.97 -38.18
CA ALA A 351 12.21 -34.57 -37.50
C ALA A 351 12.17 -34.90 -35.99
N TRP A 352 11.07 -34.59 -35.29
CA TRP A 352 10.89 -34.93 -33.88
C TRP A 352 10.81 -36.44 -33.62
N ILE A 353 10.12 -37.20 -34.48
CA ILE A 353 10.10 -38.67 -34.40
C ILE A 353 11.52 -39.23 -34.57
N SER A 354 12.25 -38.81 -35.61
CA SER A 354 13.60 -39.29 -35.88
C SER A 354 14.62 -38.85 -34.82
N ALA A 355 14.51 -37.63 -34.28
CA ALA A 355 15.33 -37.18 -33.15
C ALA A 355 15.10 -38.03 -31.90
N VAL A 356 13.84 -38.32 -31.55
CA VAL A 356 13.51 -39.22 -30.43
C VAL A 356 14.04 -40.64 -30.70
N GLN A 357 13.89 -41.18 -31.92
CA GLN A 357 14.45 -42.49 -32.31
C GLN A 357 15.98 -42.52 -32.19
N ASN A 358 16.67 -41.48 -32.64
CA ASN A 358 18.12 -41.37 -32.55
C ASN A 358 18.59 -41.30 -31.10
N SER A 359 17.95 -40.48 -30.25
CA SER A 359 18.28 -40.43 -28.82
C SER A 359 17.99 -41.74 -28.08
N ILE A 360 16.95 -42.48 -28.46
CA ILE A 360 16.73 -43.86 -27.96
C ILE A 360 17.91 -44.76 -28.35
N ALA A 361 18.35 -44.70 -29.62
CA ALA A 361 19.45 -45.52 -30.13
C ALA A 361 20.80 -45.18 -29.45
N SER A 362 21.16 -43.89 -29.34
CA SER A 362 22.38 -43.44 -28.64
C SER A 362 22.39 -43.91 -27.18
N ALA A 363 21.28 -43.75 -26.47
CA ALA A 363 21.18 -44.16 -25.06
C ALA A 363 21.27 -45.69 -24.85
N PHE A 364 20.97 -46.50 -25.88
CA PHE A 364 21.27 -47.93 -25.88
C PHE A 364 22.76 -48.24 -26.17
N GLN A 365 23.47 -47.39 -26.90
CA GLN A 365 24.88 -47.57 -27.25
C GLN A 365 25.82 -47.25 -26.09
N GLU A 366 25.57 -46.19 -25.32
CA GLU A 366 26.31 -45.85 -24.09
C GLU A 366 26.51 -47.08 -23.17
N ARG A 367 25.48 -47.93 -23.08
CA ARG A 367 25.49 -49.11 -22.19
C ARG A 367 26.34 -50.29 -22.68
N ARG A 368 27.03 -50.20 -23.82
CA ARG A 368 27.95 -51.25 -24.28
C ARG A 368 29.38 -51.08 -23.76
N GLU A 369 29.81 -49.86 -23.45
CA GLU A 369 31.19 -49.59 -23.02
C GLU A 369 31.40 -49.84 -21.52
N ASP A 370 30.38 -49.65 -20.69
CA ASP A 370 30.36 -49.89 -19.22
C ASP A 370 30.43 -51.37 -18.77
N THR A 371 30.96 -52.29 -19.61
CA THR A 371 30.92 -53.74 -19.32
C THR A 371 32.15 -54.26 -18.56
N HIS A 372 32.76 -53.46 -17.67
CA HIS A 372 33.88 -53.92 -16.82
C HIS A 372 33.84 -53.41 -15.35
N SER A 373 34.23 -54.32 -14.45
CA SER A 373 34.41 -54.16 -12.98
C SER A 373 33.17 -54.04 -12.08
N PRO A 374 33.27 -54.41 -10.77
CA PRO A 374 32.13 -55.03 -10.08
C PRO A 374 31.67 -54.39 -8.75
N ARG A 375 30.36 -54.53 -8.50
CA ARG A 375 29.63 -54.62 -7.20
C ARG A 375 30.41 -54.34 -5.90
N GLN A 376 29.86 -53.43 -5.08
CA GLN A 376 29.91 -53.55 -3.61
C GLN A 376 28.57 -53.19 -2.95
N ARG A 377 28.28 -53.84 -1.81
CA ARG A 377 27.30 -53.48 -0.77
C ARG A 377 28.10 -52.76 0.36
N CYS A 378 27.54 -52.11 1.39
CA CYS A 378 26.21 -52.19 1.99
C CYS A 378 25.83 -50.90 2.79
N SER A 379 24.78 -51.01 3.61
CA SER A 379 23.99 -49.94 4.25
C SER A 379 24.61 -49.17 5.45
N SER A 380 24.00 -48.00 5.70
CA SER A 380 23.50 -47.46 7.00
C SER A 380 24.39 -46.78 8.06
N MET A 381 24.03 -45.50 8.31
CA MET A 381 23.82 -44.81 9.61
C MET A 381 25.00 -44.22 10.44
N SER A 382 24.99 -42.88 10.52
CA SER A 382 25.27 -41.99 11.70
C SER A 382 26.63 -42.04 12.41
N ALA A 383 27.26 -40.94 12.86
CA ALA A 383 27.16 -39.47 12.68
C ALA A 383 28.43 -38.84 13.37
N SER A 384 28.73 -37.54 13.51
CA SER A 384 28.06 -36.24 13.27
C SER A 384 29.12 -35.11 13.22
N HIS A 385 28.79 -33.91 12.69
CA HIS A 385 29.48 -32.60 12.88
C HIS A 385 30.96 -32.46 12.41
N LEU A 386 31.41 -31.38 11.74
CA LEU A 386 30.83 -30.15 11.14
C LEU A 386 31.41 -30.00 9.69
N ILE A 387 31.29 -28.93 8.88
CA ILE A 387 30.81 -27.53 8.98
C ILE A 387 30.17 -27.13 7.62
N GLY A 388 29.12 -26.29 7.63
CA GLY A 388 28.69 -25.33 6.58
C GLY A 388 28.53 -25.78 5.11
N GLY A 389 27.38 -25.60 4.44
CA GLY A 389 26.09 -25.07 4.89
C GLY A 389 25.16 -24.70 3.71
N GLY A 390 23.95 -25.27 3.65
CA GLY A 390 22.96 -25.10 2.56
C GLY A 390 23.32 -25.89 1.28
N GLY A 391 22.43 -26.58 0.55
CA GLY A 391 20.96 -26.75 0.66
C GLY A 391 20.18 -25.69 -0.14
N GLY A 392 19.30 -26.02 -1.10
CA GLY A 392 18.93 -27.33 -1.70
C GLY A 392 17.70 -27.22 -2.62
N GLY A 393 17.38 -28.26 -3.40
CA GLY A 393 16.18 -28.35 -4.27
C GLY A 393 16.28 -27.59 -5.62
N GLY A 394 15.42 -27.82 -6.62
CA GLY A 394 14.53 -28.99 -6.86
C GLY A 394 13.02 -28.70 -6.87
N GLY A 395 12.43 -28.48 -8.06
CA GLY A 395 10.99 -28.37 -8.30
C GLY A 395 10.51 -26.94 -8.62
N ASP A 396 9.64 -26.76 -9.64
CA ASP A 396 8.99 -25.47 -9.98
C ASP A 396 7.66 -25.66 -10.78
N GLN A 397 6.89 -26.67 -10.37
CA GLN A 397 5.50 -26.84 -10.81
C GLN A 397 4.69 -27.51 -9.71
N GLU A 398 5.32 -28.47 -9.06
CA GLU A 398 5.07 -28.82 -7.68
C GLU A 398 5.27 -27.59 -6.76
N ASP A 399 6.29 -26.75 -6.96
CA ASP A 399 6.68 -25.69 -6.01
C ASP A 399 5.72 -24.50 -5.83
N GLU A 400 4.85 -24.14 -6.78
CA GLU A 400 3.77 -23.16 -6.50
C GLU A 400 2.61 -23.81 -5.70
N GLY A 401 2.35 -25.10 -5.92
CA GLY A 401 1.45 -25.89 -5.09
C GLY A 401 2.02 -26.12 -3.69
N TYR A 402 3.33 -26.39 -3.60
CA TYR A 402 4.02 -26.53 -2.32
C TYR A 402 4.21 -25.21 -1.59
N LYS A 403 4.43 -24.06 -2.24
CA LYS A 403 4.38 -22.75 -1.54
C LYS A 403 3.02 -22.53 -0.87
N ALA A 404 1.91 -22.69 -1.59
CA ALA A 404 0.58 -22.56 -1.00
C ALA A 404 0.27 -23.65 0.05
N LEU A 405 0.76 -24.89 -0.14
CA LEU A 405 0.62 -25.97 0.84
C LEU A 405 1.43 -25.69 2.11
N ASP A 406 2.69 -25.30 1.99
CA ASP A 406 3.66 -25.14 3.07
C ASP A 406 3.39 -23.87 3.88
N GLU A 407 3.07 -22.74 3.24
CA GLU A 407 2.63 -21.52 3.94
C GLU A 407 1.37 -21.82 4.78
N VAL A 408 0.37 -22.48 4.18
CA VAL A 408 -0.88 -22.82 4.88
C VAL A 408 -0.67 -23.92 5.92
N GLN A 409 0.19 -24.92 5.70
CA GLN A 409 0.51 -25.99 6.67
C GLN A 409 1.58 -25.59 7.71
N ALA A 410 2.24 -24.44 7.58
CA ALA A 410 3.06 -23.86 8.64
C ALA A 410 2.20 -23.38 9.82
N ILE A 411 0.96 -22.96 9.55
CA ILE A 411 0.01 -22.47 10.55
C ILE A 411 -0.32 -23.57 11.59
N PRO A 412 -0.29 -23.26 12.90
CA PRO A 412 -0.61 -24.21 13.96
C PRO A 412 -1.95 -24.93 13.75
N GLY A 413 -1.91 -26.25 13.63
CA GLY A 413 -3.07 -27.11 13.43
C GLY A 413 -3.44 -27.41 11.98
N ASN A 414 -2.85 -26.73 10.98
CA ASN A 414 -3.18 -26.96 9.57
C ASN A 414 -2.55 -28.23 8.98
N ARG A 415 -1.57 -28.84 9.66
CA ARG A 415 -0.95 -30.14 9.28
C ARG A 415 -1.84 -31.36 9.50
N GLN A 416 -3.02 -31.17 10.09
CA GLN A 416 -4.04 -32.20 10.30
C GLN A 416 -5.39 -31.69 9.80
N CYS A 417 -6.18 -32.55 9.17
CA CYS A 417 -7.53 -32.25 8.70
C CYS A 417 -8.40 -31.72 9.84
N CYS A 418 -9.00 -30.53 9.65
CA CYS A 418 -9.76 -29.79 10.65
C CYS A 418 -10.75 -30.65 11.47
N ASP A 419 -11.45 -31.56 10.78
CA ASP A 419 -12.60 -32.29 11.32
C ASP A 419 -12.31 -33.71 11.82
N CYS A 420 -11.29 -34.40 11.29
CA CYS A 420 -11.02 -35.81 11.64
C CYS A 420 -9.55 -36.14 11.97
N GLY A 421 -8.66 -35.14 12.04
CA GLY A 421 -7.27 -35.32 12.48
C GLY A 421 -6.32 -36.02 11.50
N GLU A 422 -6.81 -36.38 10.30
CA GLU A 422 -6.01 -36.98 9.21
C GLU A 422 -4.75 -36.13 8.92
N PRO A 423 -3.52 -36.66 9.03
CA PRO A 423 -2.31 -35.90 8.74
C PRO A 423 -2.16 -35.59 7.24
N GLY A 424 -1.52 -34.46 6.91
CA GLY A 424 -1.27 -34.05 5.52
C GLY A 424 -2.53 -33.72 4.71
N PRO A 425 -3.30 -32.68 5.06
CA PRO A 425 -4.48 -32.26 4.30
C PRO A 425 -4.13 -31.40 3.06
N ASP A 426 -4.31 -31.96 1.86
CA ASP A 426 -4.03 -31.30 0.56
C ASP A 426 -5.20 -30.47 -0.01
N TRP A 427 -6.26 -30.24 0.79
CA TRP A 427 -7.43 -29.45 0.39
C TRP A 427 -7.73 -28.37 1.44
N ALA A 428 -8.46 -27.33 1.04
CA ALA A 428 -8.88 -26.24 1.92
C ALA A 428 -10.30 -25.75 1.58
N SER A 429 -10.99 -25.17 2.57
CA SER A 429 -12.26 -24.48 2.39
C SER A 429 -12.05 -22.97 2.50
N ILE A 430 -12.01 -22.29 1.35
CA ILE A 430 -11.45 -20.94 1.22
C ILE A 430 -12.32 -19.82 1.84
N ASN A 431 -13.58 -20.11 2.15
CA ASN A 431 -14.46 -19.22 2.92
C ASN A 431 -14.39 -19.45 4.44
N LEU A 432 -13.87 -20.61 4.87
CA LEU A 432 -13.78 -21.01 6.28
C LEU A 432 -12.36 -20.88 6.83
N GLY A 433 -11.31 -20.82 6.01
CA GLY A 433 -9.92 -20.73 6.47
C GLY A 433 -9.32 -22.04 6.99
N ILE A 434 -9.85 -23.20 6.60
CA ILE A 434 -9.49 -24.53 7.14
C ILE A 434 -8.89 -25.47 6.11
N THR A 435 -8.03 -26.39 6.55
CA THR A 435 -7.47 -27.50 5.75
C THR A 435 -8.20 -28.83 6.00
N LEU A 436 -8.35 -29.63 4.94
CA LEU A 436 -9.20 -30.82 4.87
C LEU A 436 -8.47 -31.96 4.14
N CYS A 437 -8.62 -33.21 4.61
CA CYS A 437 -8.23 -34.37 3.82
C CYS A 437 -9.24 -34.65 2.70
N ILE A 438 -8.87 -35.48 1.73
CA ILE A 438 -9.71 -35.81 0.56
C ILE A 438 -11.12 -36.33 0.90
N VAL A 439 -11.29 -37.02 2.03
CA VAL A 439 -12.60 -37.53 2.48
C VAL A 439 -13.47 -36.39 3.03
N CYS A 440 -12.92 -35.54 3.89
CA CYS A 440 -13.67 -34.41 4.46
C CYS A 440 -13.92 -33.31 3.41
N SER A 441 -12.97 -33.07 2.50
CA SER A 441 -13.14 -32.14 1.39
C SER A 441 -14.25 -32.60 0.43
N GLY A 442 -14.38 -33.91 0.19
CA GLY A 442 -15.51 -34.50 -0.53
C GLY A 442 -16.87 -34.33 0.16
N ILE A 443 -16.92 -34.35 1.50
CA ILE A 443 -18.14 -34.07 2.28
C ILE A 443 -18.46 -32.57 2.26
N HIS A 444 -17.47 -31.70 2.43
CA HIS A 444 -17.66 -30.24 2.35
C HIS A 444 -18.24 -29.82 0.98
N ARG A 445 -17.81 -30.47 -0.12
CA ARG A 445 -18.41 -30.29 -1.44
C ARG A 445 -19.89 -30.70 -1.51
N SER A 446 -20.34 -31.70 -0.75
CA SER A 446 -21.76 -32.13 -0.73
C SER A 446 -22.66 -31.30 0.18
N LEU A 447 -22.12 -30.39 1.00
CA LEU A 447 -22.91 -29.35 1.69
C LEU A 447 -23.36 -28.25 0.72
N GLY A 448 -22.54 -27.95 -0.29
CA GLY A 448 -22.79 -26.88 -1.27
C GLY A 448 -22.07 -25.58 -0.95
N VAL A 449 -21.94 -24.73 -1.98
CA VAL A 449 -21.07 -23.54 -2.00
C VAL A 449 -21.45 -22.41 -1.04
N HIS A 450 -22.61 -22.51 -0.38
CA HIS A 450 -23.09 -21.58 0.65
C HIS A 450 -22.63 -21.98 2.07
N PHE A 451 -22.16 -23.22 2.27
CA PHE A 451 -21.47 -23.63 3.50
C PHE A 451 -19.95 -23.70 3.30
N SER A 452 -19.49 -24.29 2.19
CA SER A 452 -18.06 -24.52 1.97
C SER A 452 -17.64 -24.42 0.50
N LYS A 453 -16.56 -23.65 0.26
CA LYS A 453 -15.94 -23.43 -1.05
C LYS A 453 -14.59 -24.15 -1.11
N VAL A 454 -14.60 -25.40 -1.56
CA VAL A 454 -13.41 -26.27 -1.50
C VAL A 454 -12.46 -26.07 -2.69
N ARG A 455 -11.17 -25.94 -2.41
CA ARG A 455 -10.02 -25.95 -3.34
C ARG A 455 -8.99 -26.99 -2.91
N SER A 456 -8.16 -27.45 -3.85
CA SER A 456 -6.92 -28.19 -3.55
C SER A 456 -5.79 -27.20 -3.30
N LEU A 457 -4.92 -27.51 -2.35
CA LEU A 457 -3.69 -26.75 -2.11
C LEU A 457 -2.61 -27.07 -3.18
N THR A 458 -2.66 -28.26 -3.78
CA THR A 458 -1.67 -28.75 -4.76
C THR A 458 -2.16 -28.76 -6.22
N LEU A 459 -3.46 -28.70 -6.49
CA LEU A 459 -4.04 -28.83 -7.85
C LEU A 459 -4.77 -27.58 -8.38
N ASP A 460 -5.22 -26.67 -7.51
CA ASP A 460 -5.84 -25.40 -7.91
C ASP A 460 -4.80 -24.26 -7.83
N SER A 461 -4.92 -23.22 -8.67
CA SER A 461 -4.10 -22.02 -8.57
C SER A 461 -4.62 -21.08 -7.46
N TRP A 462 -3.72 -20.61 -6.59
CA TRP A 462 -4.05 -19.71 -5.49
C TRP A 462 -3.74 -18.24 -5.82
N GLU A 463 -4.60 -17.33 -5.37
CA GLU A 463 -4.37 -15.88 -5.41
C GLU A 463 -3.67 -15.48 -4.09
N PRO A 464 -2.63 -14.61 -4.07
CA PRO A 464 -1.87 -14.30 -2.85
C PRO A 464 -2.72 -13.77 -1.70
N GLU A 465 -3.78 -13.02 -2.02
CA GLU A 465 -4.77 -12.50 -1.07
C GLU A 465 -5.52 -13.64 -0.35
N LEU A 466 -5.72 -14.76 -1.04
CA LEU A 466 -6.38 -15.96 -0.54
C LEU A 466 -5.45 -16.84 0.29
N VAL A 467 -4.15 -16.90 -0.04
CA VAL A 467 -3.13 -17.54 0.80
C VAL A 467 -3.00 -16.78 2.11
N LYS A 468 -2.87 -15.44 2.06
CA LYS A 468 -2.87 -14.61 3.28
C LYS A 468 -4.09 -14.88 4.16
N LEU A 469 -5.29 -14.94 3.57
CA LEU A 469 -6.51 -15.23 4.33
C LEU A 469 -6.50 -16.62 5.01
N MET A 470 -5.93 -17.64 4.36
CA MET A 470 -5.76 -18.97 4.98
C MET A 470 -4.77 -18.94 6.17
N CYS A 471 -3.79 -18.03 6.13
CA CYS A 471 -2.79 -17.87 7.19
C CYS A 471 -3.32 -17.16 8.45
N GLU A 472 -4.27 -16.22 8.29
CA GLU A 472 -4.87 -15.45 9.40
C GLU A 472 -5.94 -16.22 10.22
N LEU A 473 -6.38 -17.39 9.72
CA LEU A 473 -7.42 -18.21 10.35
C LEU A 473 -6.87 -19.57 10.82
N GLY A 474 -6.79 -20.54 9.90
CA GLY A 474 -6.37 -21.90 10.21
C GLY A 474 -7.33 -22.70 11.10
N ASN A 475 -7.06 -24.01 11.18
CA ASN A 475 -7.86 -24.99 11.91
C ASN A 475 -7.93 -24.69 13.42
N THR A 476 -6.89 -24.10 14.01
CA THR A 476 -6.87 -23.79 15.45
C THR A 476 -7.86 -22.69 15.81
N VAL A 477 -7.95 -21.61 15.04
CA VAL A 477 -8.95 -20.54 15.28
C VAL A 477 -10.36 -21.08 15.02
N ILE A 478 -10.55 -21.76 13.89
CA ILE A 478 -11.89 -22.22 13.49
C ILE A 478 -12.41 -23.33 14.42
N ASN A 479 -11.55 -24.19 14.99
CA ASN A 479 -11.99 -25.15 16.01
C ASN A 479 -12.28 -24.48 17.36
N ARG A 480 -11.60 -23.38 17.74
CA ARG A 480 -11.99 -22.59 18.94
C ARG A 480 -13.39 -22.00 18.83
N ILE A 481 -13.86 -21.70 17.61
CA ILE A 481 -15.20 -21.18 17.33
C ILE A 481 -16.21 -22.33 17.17
N TYR A 482 -15.96 -23.23 16.22
CA TYR A 482 -16.90 -24.28 15.78
C TYR A 482 -16.85 -25.58 16.57
N GLU A 483 -15.92 -25.73 17.52
CA GLU A 483 -15.84 -26.87 18.46
C GLU A 483 -15.83 -26.40 19.93
N ALA A 484 -16.14 -25.13 20.19
CA ALA A 484 -16.03 -24.45 21.49
C ALA A 484 -16.64 -25.20 22.69
N ARG A 485 -17.77 -25.88 22.47
CA ARG A 485 -18.53 -26.63 23.49
C ARG A 485 -18.46 -28.15 23.30
N ILE A 486 -17.42 -28.67 22.62
CA ILE A 486 -17.25 -30.12 22.42
C ILE A 486 -17.23 -30.89 23.74
N ASP A 487 -16.55 -30.39 24.77
CA ASP A 487 -16.45 -31.04 26.08
C ASP A 487 -17.78 -31.07 26.87
N GLU A 488 -18.77 -30.24 26.49
CA GLU A 488 -20.11 -30.24 27.08
C GLU A 488 -21.09 -31.19 26.38
N ILE A 489 -20.70 -31.77 25.23
CA ILE A 489 -21.60 -32.46 24.30
C ILE A 489 -21.08 -33.88 24.06
N THR A 490 -21.94 -34.89 24.25
CA THR A 490 -21.55 -36.32 24.23
C THR A 490 -21.18 -36.88 22.84
N ILE A 491 -20.99 -36.02 21.84
CA ILE A 491 -20.66 -36.39 20.46
C ILE A 491 -19.13 -36.37 20.32
N LYS A 492 -18.54 -37.55 20.09
CA LYS A 492 -17.08 -37.67 19.88
C LYS A 492 -16.69 -37.19 18.48
N LYS A 493 -15.60 -36.43 18.40
CA LYS A 493 -14.95 -36.05 17.13
C LYS A 493 -14.45 -37.32 16.40
N PRO A 494 -14.69 -37.47 15.09
CA PRO A 494 -14.22 -38.62 14.32
C PRO A 494 -12.70 -38.64 14.19
N HIS A 495 -12.15 -39.83 13.97
CA HIS A 495 -10.72 -40.05 13.70
C HIS A 495 -10.46 -40.34 12.20
N SER A 496 -9.19 -40.42 11.79
CA SER A 496 -8.76 -40.80 10.43
C SER A 496 -9.46 -42.08 9.94
N SER A 497 -9.48 -43.13 10.77
CA SER A 497 -10.16 -44.41 10.48
C SER A 497 -11.68 -44.41 10.69
N SER A 498 -12.33 -43.26 10.94
CA SER A 498 -13.81 -43.21 11.03
C SER A 498 -14.46 -43.46 9.66
N PRO A 499 -15.55 -44.25 9.61
CA PRO A 499 -16.45 -44.32 8.46
C PRO A 499 -16.85 -42.94 7.94
N ARG A 500 -17.06 -42.84 6.62
CA ARG A 500 -17.48 -41.60 5.94
C ARG A 500 -18.78 -41.01 6.52
N GLY A 501 -19.72 -41.87 6.94
CA GLY A 501 -20.97 -41.45 7.56
C GLY A 501 -20.78 -40.69 8.88
N ASP A 502 -19.85 -41.14 9.73
CA ASP A 502 -19.51 -40.48 11.00
C ASP A 502 -18.85 -39.12 10.73
N LYS A 503 -17.90 -39.09 9.77
CA LYS A 503 -17.25 -37.85 9.32
C LYS A 503 -18.30 -36.86 8.77
N GLU A 504 -19.30 -37.32 8.03
CA GLU A 504 -20.38 -36.47 7.50
C GLU A 504 -21.35 -35.97 8.57
N SER A 505 -21.76 -36.83 9.50
CA SER A 505 -22.61 -36.46 10.65
C SER A 505 -21.93 -35.40 11.52
N TRP A 506 -20.62 -35.54 11.75
CA TRP A 506 -19.80 -34.56 12.45
C TRP A 506 -19.73 -33.22 11.69
N ILE A 507 -19.37 -33.24 10.41
CA ILE A 507 -19.22 -32.02 9.57
C ILE A 507 -20.55 -31.27 9.45
N ARG A 508 -21.68 -31.97 9.32
CA ARG A 508 -23.03 -31.35 9.36
C ARG A 508 -23.34 -30.76 10.74
N SER A 509 -23.08 -31.50 11.82
CA SER A 509 -23.24 -31.01 13.20
C SER A 509 -22.41 -29.75 13.48
N LYS A 510 -21.20 -29.67 12.91
CA LYS A 510 -20.25 -28.59 13.09
C LYS A 510 -20.62 -27.33 12.31
N TYR A 511 -20.77 -27.40 10.98
CA TYR A 511 -20.90 -26.19 10.15
C TYR A 511 -22.34 -25.85 9.74
N VAL A 512 -23.21 -26.85 9.54
CA VAL A 512 -24.61 -26.64 9.11
C VAL A 512 -25.50 -26.37 10.31
N GLU A 513 -25.44 -27.25 11.31
CA GLU A 513 -26.29 -27.19 12.51
C GLU A 513 -25.65 -26.36 13.64
N LYS A 514 -24.34 -26.08 13.54
CA LYS A 514 -23.55 -25.26 14.47
C LYS A 514 -23.67 -25.69 15.94
N LYS A 515 -23.84 -26.99 16.19
CA LYS A 515 -24.16 -27.56 17.52
C LYS A 515 -23.16 -27.22 18.62
N PHE A 516 -21.88 -27.06 18.28
CA PHE A 516 -20.79 -26.91 19.24
C PHE A 516 -20.33 -25.44 19.46
N ILE A 517 -20.96 -24.43 18.82
CA ILE A 517 -20.57 -23.02 19.04
C ILE A 517 -20.97 -22.55 20.44
N GLN A 518 -20.16 -21.66 21.04
CA GLN A 518 -20.47 -21.06 22.33
C GLN A 518 -21.48 -19.93 22.16
N LYS A 519 -22.77 -20.20 22.39
CA LYS A 519 -23.84 -19.18 22.30
C LYS A 519 -23.43 -17.87 23.00
N LEU A 520 -23.54 -16.75 22.27
CA LEU A 520 -23.47 -15.40 22.82
C LEU A 520 -24.53 -15.21 23.91
N PRO A 521 -24.31 -14.32 24.90
CA PRO A 521 -25.35 -13.94 25.85
C PRO A 521 -26.54 -13.33 25.12
N GLU A 522 -27.76 -13.70 25.50
CA GLU A 522 -28.97 -13.13 24.91
C GLU A 522 -29.10 -11.65 25.29
N THR A 523 -28.73 -10.76 24.37
CA THR A 523 -29.04 -9.32 24.45
C THR A 523 -30.53 -9.11 24.20
N GLY A 524 -31.30 -9.39 25.24
CA GLY A 524 -32.69 -9.84 25.12
C GLY A 524 -33.67 -8.85 24.51
N ARG A 525 -34.45 -9.34 23.54
CA ARG A 525 -35.73 -8.75 23.08
C ARG A 525 -36.72 -9.83 22.65
N ASN A 526 -37.49 -10.35 23.61
CA ASN A 526 -38.76 -11.03 23.34
C ASN A 526 -39.93 -10.03 23.52
N PRO A 527 -40.73 -9.76 22.48
CA PRO A 527 -42.06 -9.16 22.65
C PRO A 527 -43.00 -10.12 23.41
N PRO A 528 -44.07 -9.63 24.06
CA PRO A 528 -44.56 -10.27 25.28
C PRO A 528 -45.76 -11.21 25.10
N LEU A 529 -45.75 -12.32 25.86
CA LEU A 529 -46.97 -13.06 26.22
C LEU A 529 -47.08 -13.30 27.74
N ARG A 530 -47.89 -12.45 28.37
CA ARG A 530 -48.72 -12.64 29.59
C ARG A 530 -48.33 -13.70 30.64
N ARG A 531 -48.17 -13.20 31.87
CA ARG A 531 -48.69 -13.74 33.16
C ARG A 531 -48.04 -15.06 33.67
N SER A 532 -47.92 -15.31 34.97
CA SER A 532 -48.22 -14.52 36.19
C SER A 532 -47.61 -15.17 37.43
N SER A 533 -47.32 -14.37 38.48
CA SER A 533 -47.27 -14.75 39.92
C SER A 533 -46.31 -15.90 40.37
N ALA A 534 -45.59 -15.84 41.50
CA ALA A 534 -45.86 -15.06 42.71
C ALA A 534 -44.61 -14.77 43.59
N ARG A 535 -44.66 -13.62 44.29
CA ARG A 535 -44.28 -13.35 45.70
C ARG A 535 -43.13 -14.11 46.42
N ARG A 536 -42.27 -13.29 47.07
CA ARG A 536 -41.59 -13.48 48.38
C ARG A 536 -40.42 -14.50 48.44
N ASN A 537 -39.41 -14.38 49.32
CA ASN A 537 -38.95 -13.23 50.12
C ASN A 537 -37.45 -13.33 50.52
N ARG A 538 -36.86 -12.16 50.74
CA ARG A 538 -35.55 -11.79 51.36
C ARG A 538 -35.13 -12.53 52.65
N ALA A 539 -33.91 -13.10 52.67
CA ALA A 539 -32.90 -13.13 53.76
C ALA A 539 -31.58 -13.73 53.19
N THR A 540 -30.35 -13.19 53.26
CA THR A 540 -29.46 -12.69 54.35
C THR A 540 -28.94 -13.74 55.35
N THR A 541 -27.78 -14.32 55.04
CA THR A 541 -26.72 -14.76 55.99
C THR A 541 -25.34 -14.59 55.35
N GLN A 542 -24.30 -14.43 56.16
CA GLN A 542 -22.93 -14.17 55.71
C GLN A 542 -22.09 -15.45 55.56
N ASP A 543 -21.11 -15.35 54.66
CA ASP A 543 -19.77 -15.94 54.67
C ASP A 543 -19.50 -17.23 55.48
N ARG A 544 -19.05 -18.27 54.76
CA ARG A 544 -18.03 -19.18 55.29
C ARG A 544 -17.11 -19.70 54.20
N THR A 545 -15.82 -19.48 54.39
CA THR A 545 -14.74 -19.81 53.45
C THR A 545 -14.58 -21.32 53.25
N VAL A 546 -14.63 -21.77 51.99
CA VAL A 546 -14.15 -23.09 51.56
C VAL A 546 -13.37 -22.89 50.26
N GLN A 547 -12.07 -23.20 50.28
CA GLN A 547 -11.24 -23.16 49.07
C GLN A 547 -11.69 -24.26 48.11
N LYS A 548 -12.20 -23.88 46.93
CA LYS A 548 -12.29 -24.77 45.77
C LYS A 548 -11.01 -24.66 44.95
N PRO A 549 -10.55 -25.76 44.31
CA PRO A 549 -9.32 -25.75 43.52
C PRO A 549 -9.44 -24.81 42.31
N ALA A 550 -8.30 -24.37 41.80
CA ALA A 550 -8.22 -23.39 40.72
C ALA A 550 -9.02 -23.85 39.49
N LEU A 551 -10.03 -23.06 39.12
CA LEU A 551 -10.65 -23.14 37.81
C LEU A 551 -9.58 -22.78 36.77
N LYS A 552 -9.44 -23.61 35.73
CA LYS A 552 -8.58 -23.31 34.57
C LYS A 552 -8.97 -21.93 34.00
N PRO A 553 -8.02 -21.14 33.48
CA PRO A 553 -8.33 -19.84 32.90
C PRO A 553 -9.40 -20.00 31.81
N LYS A 554 -10.39 -19.09 31.82
CA LYS A 554 -11.38 -19.00 30.74
C LYS A 554 -10.64 -18.70 29.44
N PRO A 555 -10.98 -19.31 28.30
CA PRO A 555 -10.42 -18.91 27.02
C PRO A 555 -10.74 -17.43 26.76
N ASN A 556 -9.77 -16.67 26.23
CA ASN A 556 -9.97 -15.25 25.94
C ASN A 556 -11.16 -15.05 25.02
N ARG A 557 -12.02 -14.10 25.40
CA ARG A 557 -13.18 -13.66 24.62
C ARG A 557 -12.71 -12.67 23.55
N ALA A 558 -13.55 -12.41 22.55
CA ALA A 558 -13.24 -11.46 21.47
C ALA A 558 -13.04 -10.03 22.01
N THR A 559 -11.78 -9.63 22.16
CA THR A 559 -11.33 -8.28 22.46
C THR A 559 -10.80 -7.59 21.21
N LEU A 560 -10.88 -6.25 21.17
CA LEU A 560 -10.27 -5.41 20.13
C LEU A 560 -9.70 -4.14 20.78
N PRO A 561 -8.60 -3.57 20.24
CA PRO A 561 -8.02 -2.32 20.74
C PRO A 561 -9.00 -1.14 20.60
N ARG A 562 -9.03 -0.28 21.61
CA ARG A 562 -10.00 0.81 21.73
C ARG A 562 -9.57 2.07 20.98
N LEU A 563 -10.08 2.27 19.76
CA LEU A 563 -9.92 3.53 19.02
C LEU A 563 -10.75 4.67 19.66
N THR A 564 -10.09 5.55 20.41
CA THR A 564 -10.72 6.69 21.08
C THR A 564 -10.93 7.89 20.15
N GLY A 565 -12.15 8.00 19.61
CA GLY A 565 -12.75 9.30 19.26
C GLY A 565 -12.26 9.98 17.98
N LEU A 566 -12.37 9.31 16.83
CA LEU A 566 -12.33 9.96 15.51
C LEU A 566 -13.60 9.62 14.71
N SER A 567 -14.13 10.59 13.97
CA SER A 567 -15.16 10.37 12.95
C SER A 567 -14.52 9.74 11.71
N PRO A 568 -15.27 8.96 10.89
CA PRO A 568 -14.82 8.58 9.54
C PRO A 568 -14.38 9.79 8.69
N SER A 569 -14.93 10.98 8.97
CA SER A 569 -14.53 12.26 8.36
C SER A 569 -13.08 12.66 8.63
N ASP A 570 -12.52 12.29 9.77
CA ASP A 570 -11.22 12.81 10.26
C ASP A 570 -10.02 12.01 9.73
N ILE A 571 -10.24 10.79 9.24
CA ILE A 571 -9.20 9.88 8.74
C ILE A 571 -8.61 10.39 7.40
N VAL A 572 -9.35 11.22 6.67
CA VAL A 572 -8.99 11.74 5.34
C VAL A 572 -7.81 12.74 5.37
N GLN A 573 -7.36 13.20 6.55
CA GLN A 573 -6.32 14.24 6.69
C GLN A 573 -4.96 13.79 7.25
N LYS A 574 -4.68 12.49 7.39
CA LYS A 574 -3.41 11.99 8.00
C LYS A 574 -2.42 11.24 7.11
N ASN A 575 -2.43 11.50 5.80
CA ASN A 575 -1.28 11.17 4.93
C ASN A 575 -0.20 12.26 4.97
N ASN A 576 0.24 12.67 6.16
CA ASN A 576 1.54 13.29 6.39
C ASN A 576 1.90 13.40 7.88
N THR A 577 3.20 13.27 8.19
CA THR A 577 3.88 13.24 9.51
C THR A 577 3.92 11.88 10.22
N GLY A 578 5.11 11.27 10.25
CA GLY A 578 5.42 10.14 11.13
C GLY A 578 5.71 10.62 12.55
N PHE A 579 5.07 10.00 13.53
CA PHE A 579 5.39 10.14 14.96
C PHE A 579 5.17 8.81 15.66
N HIS A 580 6.26 8.17 16.11
CA HIS A 580 6.16 7.13 17.12
C HIS A 580 5.67 7.76 18.43
N LYS A 581 4.70 7.12 19.07
CA LYS A 581 4.43 7.27 20.49
C LYS A 581 3.74 6.02 21.01
N ASP A 582 4.31 5.43 22.05
CA ASP A 582 3.72 4.30 22.75
C ASP A 582 2.43 4.75 23.45
N VAL A 583 1.35 3.99 23.25
CA VAL A 583 0.06 4.19 23.90
C VAL A 583 -0.40 2.81 24.40
N GLU A 584 -0.75 2.72 25.68
CA GLU A 584 -1.10 1.47 26.33
C GLU A 584 -2.45 0.94 25.81
N GLU A 585 -2.49 -0.34 25.44
CA GLU A 585 -3.66 -0.94 24.76
C GLU A 585 -4.80 -1.29 25.74
N GLU A 586 -5.77 -0.38 25.90
CA GLU A 586 -7.06 -0.74 26.52
C GLU A 586 -7.93 -1.54 25.53
N GLU A 587 -8.33 -2.76 25.92
CA GLU A 587 -9.26 -3.60 25.15
C GLU A 587 -10.73 -3.22 25.42
N GLU A 588 -11.56 -3.09 24.37
CA GLU A 588 -13.00 -2.82 24.52
C GLU A 588 -13.83 -4.13 24.45
N ASP A 589 -14.73 -4.38 25.42
CA ASP A 589 -15.58 -5.57 25.45
C ASP A 589 -16.75 -5.48 24.46
N LEU A 590 -16.50 -5.89 23.23
CA LEU A 590 -17.46 -5.88 22.12
C LEU A 590 -18.49 -7.03 22.18
N SER A 591 -18.43 -7.89 23.19
CA SER A 591 -19.15 -9.16 23.23
C SER A 591 -20.66 -9.07 23.52
N GLY A 592 -21.19 -7.84 23.61
CA GLY A 592 -22.62 -7.53 23.64
C GLY A 592 -23.19 -6.99 22.32
N LEU A 593 -22.41 -6.92 21.23
CA LEU A 593 -22.89 -6.46 19.93
C LEU A 593 -23.76 -7.51 19.22
N HIS A 594 -24.69 -7.02 18.39
CA HIS A 594 -25.39 -7.85 17.41
C HIS A 594 -24.37 -8.44 16.42
N PRO A 595 -24.45 -9.73 16.01
CA PRO A 595 -23.45 -10.37 15.16
C PRO A 595 -23.13 -9.60 13.86
N GLY A 596 -24.13 -9.00 13.20
CA GLY A 596 -23.91 -8.16 12.02
C GLY A 596 -23.07 -6.89 12.30
N ALA A 597 -23.26 -6.28 13.47
CA ALA A 597 -22.47 -5.11 13.90
C ALA A 597 -21.06 -5.51 14.37
N LEU A 598 -20.90 -6.70 14.94
CA LEU A 598 -19.59 -7.29 15.26
C LEU A 598 -18.80 -7.57 13.97
N LEU A 599 -19.45 -8.14 12.94
CA LEU A 599 -18.86 -8.34 11.61
C LEU A 599 -18.47 -7.01 10.96
N TYR A 600 -19.33 -5.99 11.03
CA TYR A 600 -19.05 -4.65 10.50
C TYR A 600 -17.80 -4.00 11.14
N ARG A 601 -17.70 -4.02 12.48
CA ARG A 601 -16.53 -3.46 13.19
C ARG A 601 -15.25 -4.27 12.96
N SER A 602 -15.33 -5.61 12.99
CA SER A 602 -14.16 -6.46 12.78
C SER A 602 -13.63 -6.43 11.35
N ALA A 603 -14.49 -6.16 10.35
CA ALA A 603 -14.09 -5.89 8.97
C ALA A 603 -13.21 -4.63 8.84
N ALA A 604 -13.54 -3.55 9.56
CA ALA A 604 -12.73 -2.33 9.60
C ALA A 604 -11.34 -2.55 10.22
N LEU A 605 -11.25 -3.47 11.19
CA LEU A 605 -10.04 -3.78 11.95
C LEU A 605 -9.29 -5.02 11.41
N GLN A 606 -9.72 -5.58 10.29
CA GLN A 606 -9.15 -6.78 9.65
C GLN A 606 -9.01 -8.00 10.58
N ASN A 607 -9.86 -8.11 11.61
CA ASN A 607 -9.78 -9.21 12.58
C ASN A 607 -10.57 -10.44 12.07
N PHE A 608 -9.93 -11.23 11.22
CA PHE A 608 -10.52 -12.44 10.62
C PHE A 608 -11.10 -13.43 11.65
N PRO A 609 -10.46 -13.73 12.80
CA PRO A 609 -11.06 -14.55 13.85
C PRO A 609 -12.44 -14.04 14.33
N VAL A 610 -12.58 -12.73 14.58
CA VAL A 610 -13.85 -12.14 15.04
C VAL A 610 -14.87 -12.05 13.90
N MET A 611 -14.44 -11.83 12.66
CA MET A 611 -15.32 -11.90 11.48
C MET A 611 -15.87 -13.32 11.28
N ALA A 612 -15.05 -14.36 11.48
CA ALA A 612 -15.46 -15.76 11.40
C ALA A 612 -16.38 -16.18 12.55
N ASP A 613 -16.14 -15.68 13.78
CA ASP A 613 -17.01 -15.88 14.94
C ASP A 613 -18.37 -15.22 14.76
N ALA A 614 -18.42 -13.99 14.23
CA ALA A 614 -19.66 -13.30 13.91
C ALA A 614 -20.50 -14.09 12.87
N LEU A 615 -19.88 -14.61 11.81
CA LEU A 615 -20.55 -15.48 10.83
C LEU A 615 -20.96 -16.85 11.42
N ALA A 616 -20.18 -17.40 12.35
CA ALA A 616 -20.60 -18.57 13.13
C ALA A 616 -21.87 -18.26 13.93
N HIS A 617 -21.93 -17.11 14.59
CA HIS A 617 -23.11 -16.62 15.30
C HIS A 617 -24.26 -16.09 14.42
N GLY A 618 -24.16 -16.23 13.10
CA GLY A 618 -25.26 -15.92 12.18
C GLY A 618 -25.38 -14.44 11.84
N ALA A 619 -24.28 -13.69 11.88
CA ALA A 619 -24.18 -12.40 11.22
C ALA A 619 -24.59 -12.55 9.74
N ASP A 620 -25.46 -11.66 9.28
CA ASP A 620 -25.65 -11.46 7.85
C ASP A 620 -24.37 -10.81 7.28
N VAL A 621 -23.76 -11.44 6.29
CA VAL A 621 -22.59 -10.92 5.58
C VAL A 621 -22.90 -9.62 4.83
N ASN A 622 -24.18 -9.40 4.54
CA ASN A 622 -24.75 -8.22 3.89
C ASN A 622 -25.44 -7.24 4.88
N TRP A 623 -25.19 -7.40 6.18
CA TRP A 623 -25.79 -6.57 7.22
C TRP A 623 -25.59 -5.07 6.96
N VAL A 624 -26.62 -4.27 7.26
CA VAL A 624 -26.67 -2.85 6.93
C VAL A 624 -26.56 -2.02 8.21
N ASN A 625 -25.53 -1.18 8.29
CA ASN A 625 -25.37 -0.24 9.39
C ASN A 625 -26.28 0.98 9.18
N MET A 626 -27.48 0.94 9.76
CA MET A 626 -28.46 2.01 9.67
C MET A 626 -28.02 3.34 10.33
N ALA A 627 -26.94 3.36 11.11
CA ALA A 627 -26.37 4.58 11.70
C ALA A 627 -25.29 5.23 10.81
N GLU A 628 -24.64 4.46 9.94
CA GLU A 628 -23.54 4.89 9.07
C GLU A 628 -23.95 4.72 7.60
N GLU A 629 -24.85 5.60 7.14
CA GLU A 629 -25.31 5.71 5.74
C GLU A 629 -25.79 4.41 5.06
N SER A 630 -26.22 3.39 5.82
CA SER A 630 -26.52 2.05 5.29
C SER A 630 -25.31 1.32 4.68
N SER A 631 -24.10 1.63 5.16
CA SER A 631 -22.86 0.92 4.85
C SER A 631 -22.93 -0.57 5.25
N THR A 632 -22.22 -1.42 4.50
CA THR A 632 -22.09 -2.86 4.75
C THR A 632 -20.69 -3.21 5.26
N PRO A 633 -20.45 -4.38 5.87
CA PRO A 633 -19.09 -4.83 6.21
C PRO A 633 -18.12 -4.79 5.02
N LEU A 634 -18.62 -5.00 3.79
CA LEU A 634 -17.81 -4.93 2.58
C LEU A 634 -17.43 -3.49 2.22
N ILE A 635 -18.36 -2.53 2.32
CA ILE A 635 -18.06 -1.10 2.11
C ILE A 635 -17.12 -0.59 3.22
N GLN A 636 -17.31 -1.03 4.46
CA GLN A 636 -16.43 -0.69 5.57
C GLN A 636 -15.01 -1.26 5.42
N ALA A 637 -14.85 -2.44 4.83
CA ALA A 637 -13.53 -2.96 4.48
C ALA A 637 -12.87 -2.16 3.32
N VAL A 638 -13.66 -1.55 2.43
CA VAL A 638 -13.15 -0.69 1.34
C VAL A 638 -12.61 0.64 1.88
N SER A 639 -13.25 1.25 2.88
CA SER A 639 -12.82 2.55 3.42
C SER A 639 -11.44 2.51 4.08
N VAL A 640 -11.01 1.33 4.55
CA VAL A 640 -9.67 1.08 5.14
C VAL A 640 -8.71 0.35 4.19
N ASN A 641 -9.04 0.25 2.89
CA ASN A 641 -8.27 -0.47 1.86
C ASN A 641 -7.98 -1.95 2.19
N ALA A 642 -8.83 -2.61 2.97
CA ALA A 642 -8.59 -3.97 3.48
C ALA A 642 -8.91 -5.05 2.44
N LEU A 643 -7.98 -5.26 1.50
CA LEU A 643 -8.09 -6.20 0.39
C LEU A 643 -8.46 -7.63 0.84
N ALA A 644 -7.79 -8.15 1.88
CA ALA A 644 -8.04 -9.50 2.41
C ALA A 644 -9.38 -9.60 3.17
N ALA A 645 -9.82 -8.55 3.88
CA ALA A 645 -11.14 -8.53 4.52
C ALA A 645 -12.27 -8.49 3.48
N CYS A 646 -12.09 -7.72 2.39
CA CYS A 646 -12.99 -7.74 1.24
C CYS A 646 -13.06 -9.14 0.62
N GLU A 647 -11.92 -9.81 0.44
CA GLU A 647 -11.87 -11.19 -0.08
C GLU A 647 -12.60 -12.18 0.83
N PHE A 648 -12.39 -12.16 2.15
CA PHE A 648 -13.10 -13.02 3.10
C PHE A 648 -14.62 -12.83 3.06
N LEU A 649 -15.08 -11.58 3.00
CA LEU A 649 -16.50 -11.25 2.93
C LEU A 649 -17.12 -11.74 1.61
N LEU A 650 -16.44 -11.54 0.48
CA LEU A 650 -16.86 -12.07 -0.83
C LEU A 650 -16.84 -13.61 -0.86
N GLN A 651 -15.89 -14.26 -0.19
CA GLN A 651 -15.90 -15.71 -0.04
C GLN A 651 -17.06 -16.20 0.84
N ASN A 652 -17.54 -15.41 1.79
CA ASN A 652 -18.71 -15.72 2.60
C ASN A 652 -20.05 -15.16 2.06
N GLY A 653 -20.06 -14.63 0.84
CA GLY A 653 -21.30 -14.29 0.12
C GLY A 653 -21.72 -12.82 0.20
N ALA A 654 -20.82 -11.90 0.54
CA ALA A 654 -21.07 -10.47 0.41
C ALA A 654 -21.45 -10.10 -1.02
N ASN A 655 -22.50 -9.29 -1.17
CA ASN A 655 -22.97 -8.80 -2.44
C ASN A 655 -22.08 -7.64 -2.91
N VAL A 656 -21.22 -7.92 -3.88
CA VAL A 656 -20.29 -6.97 -4.51
C VAL A 656 -20.97 -5.73 -5.12
N ASN A 657 -22.28 -5.77 -5.32
CA ASN A 657 -23.11 -4.71 -5.89
C ASN A 657 -24.11 -4.08 -4.89
N GLN A 658 -24.04 -4.42 -3.59
CA GLN A 658 -24.92 -3.81 -2.60
C GLN A 658 -24.52 -2.36 -2.34
N ALA A 659 -25.41 -1.44 -2.69
CA ALA A 659 -25.21 -0.02 -2.50
C ALA A 659 -25.54 0.44 -1.07
N ASP A 660 -24.85 1.49 -0.64
CA ASP A 660 -25.22 2.30 0.51
C ASP A 660 -26.46 3.18 0.25
N SER A 661 -26.85 4.00 1.24
CA SER A 661 -27.95 4.95 1.11
C SER A 661 -27.71 6.07 0.07
N ASN A 662 -26.48 6.25 -0.43
CA ASN A 662 -26.11 7.16 -1.51
C ASN A 662 -26.15 6.52 -2.91
N GLY A 663 -26.47 5.23 -3.00
CA GLY A 663 -26.48 4.46 -4.25
C GLY A 663 -25.08 3.99 -4.68
N ARG A 664 -24.09 4.03 -3.79
CA ARG A 664 -22.70 3.69 -4.06
C ARG A 664 -22.40 2.27 -3.59
N GLY A 665 -22.04 1.40 -4.52
CA GLY A 665 -21.54 0.06 -4.19
C GLY A 665 -20.05 0.06 -3.80
N PRO A 666 -19.50 -1.09 -3.37
CA PRO A 666 -18.07 -1.27 -3.11
C PRO A 666 -17.15 -0.76 -4.22
N LEU A 667 -17.55 -0.94 -5.49
CA LEU A 667 -16.81 -0.45 -6.65
C LEU A 667 -16.80 1.09 -6.75
N HIS A 668 -17.90 1.78 -6.40
CA HIS A 668 -17.91 3.25 -6.32
C HIS A 668 -16.97 3.72 -5.23
N HIS A 669 -17.06 3.16 -4.02
CA HIS A 669 -16.20 3.54 -2.89
C HIS A 669 -14.71 3.31 -3.19
N ALA A 670 -14.34 2.16 -3.75
CA ALA A 670 -12.96 1.89 -4.16
C ALA A 670 -12.46 2.85 -5.25
N THR A 671 -13.37 3.33 -6.13
CA THR A 671 -13.03 4.30 -7.18
C THR A 671 -12.92 5.73 -6.64
N ILE A 672 -13.79 6.12 -5.71
CA ILE A 672 -13.73 7.42 -5.01
C ILE A 672 -12.41 7.55 -4.23
N LEU A 673 -12.00 6.49 -3.54
CA LEU A 673 -10.79 6.45 -2.73
C LEU A 673 -9.49 6.14 -3.52
N GLY A 674 -9.59 5.84 -4.82
CA GLY A 674 -8.42 5.52 -5.64
C GLY A 674 -7.79 4.13 -5.37
N HIS A 675 -8.51 3.23 -4.71
CA HIS A 675 -8.02 1.90 -4.32
C HIS A 675 -7.99 0.91 -5.51
N THR A 676 -7.02 1.08 -6.42
CA THR A 676 -6.85 0.30 -7.67
C THR A 676 -6.88 -1.23 -7.47
N GLY A 677 -6.30 -1.74 -6.38
CA GLY A 677 -6.34 -3.17 -6.03
C GLY A 677 -7.76 -3.68 -5.73
N LEU A 678 -8.54 -2.92 -4.96
CA LEU A 678 -9.95 -3.24 -4.67
C LEU A 678 -10.84 -3.13 -5.91
N VAL A 679 -10.60 -2.14 -6.78
CA VAL A 679 -11.25 -2.05 -8.11
C VAL A 679 -10.98 -3.33 -8.91
N CYS A 680 -9.74 -3.80 -8.97
CA CYS A 680 -9.39 -5.05 -9.65
C CYS A 680 -10.13 -6.26 -9.05
N LEU A 681 -10.16 -6.38 -7.71
CA LEU A 681 -10.87 -7.46 -7.01
C LEU A 681 -12.38 -7.45 -7.32
N PHE A 682 -13.04 -6.31 -7.24
CA PHE A 682 -14.48 -6.22 -7.48
C PHE A 682 -14.84 -6.49 -8.95
N LEU A 683 -14.02 -6.05 -9.90
CA LEU A 683 -14.20 -6.37 -11.32
C LEU A 683 -13.94 -7.86 -11.63
N LYS A 684 -12.95 -8.51 -10.98
CA LYS A 684 -12.80 -9.99 -11.02
C LYS A 684 -14.06 -10.70 -10.51
N ARG A 685 -14.72 -10.13 -9.49
CA ARG A 685 -15.82 -10.74 -8.72
C ARG A 685 -17.23 -10.38 -9.22
N GLY A 686 -17.34 -9.70 -10.37
CA GLY A 686 -18.62 -9.45 -11.03
C GLY A 686 -19.34 -8.17 -10.61
N ALA A 687 -18.59 -7.16 -10.14
CA ALA A 687 -19.15 -5.82 -9.91
C ALA A 687 -19.71 -5.19 -11.19
N ASP A 688 -20.86 -4.55 -11.09
CA ASP A 688 -21.46 -3.82 -12.21
C ASP A 688 -20.80 -2.44 -12.38
N TYR A 689 -19.89 -2.37 -13.35
CA TYR A 689 -19.20 -1.14 -13.73
C TYR A 689 -20.11 -0.09 -14.39
N ASN A 690 -21.40 -0.40 -14.64
CA ASN A 690 -22.40 0.57 -15.13
C ASN A 690 -23.34 1.07 -14.02
N ALA A 691 -23.26 0.54 -12.80
CA ALA A 691 -24.13 0.95 -11.70
C ALA A 691 -23.94 2.44 -11.37
N ARG A 692 -25.03 3.16 -11.09
CA ARG A 692 -25.01 4.61 -10.89
C ARG A 692 -25.39 5.01 -9.47
N ASP A 693 -24.65 5.96 -8.90
CA ASP A 693 -25.01 6.58 -7.63
C ASP A 693 -26.17 7.57 -7.79
N LYS A 694 -26.65 8.15 -6.67
CA LYS A 694 -27.72 9.17 -6.69
C LYS A 694 -27.42 10.39 -7.59
N ASN A 695 -26.15 10.68 -7.86
CA ASN A 695 -25.69 11.78 -8.72
C ASN A 695 -25.60 11.38 -10.21
N GLN A 696 -26.14 10.20 -10.57
CA GLN A 696 -26.03 9.57 -11.88
C GLN A 696 -24.60 9.20 -12.30
N LYS A 697 -23.63 9.21 -11.37
CA LYS A 697 -22.24 8.85 -11.67
C LYS A 697 -22.03 7.34 -11.59
N ASP A 698 -21.46 6.80 -12.66
CA ASP A 698 -20.91 5.44 -12.71
C ASP A 698 -19.43 5.44 -12.27
N PRO A 699 -18.83 4.27 -11.96
CA PRO A 699 -17.43 4.22 -11.56
C PRO A 699 -16.46 4.86 -12.57
N ILE A 700 -16.73 4.79 -13.88
CA ILE A 700 -15.80 5.36 -14.88
C ILE A 700 -15.86 6.89 -14.93
N SER A 701 -17.03 7.52 -14.75
CA SER A 701 -17.13 8.98 -14.59
C SER A 701 -16.46 9.45 -13.31
N ILE A 702 -16.62 8.75 -12.18
CA ILE A 702 -15.89 9.06 -10.93
C ILE A 702 -14.38 8.95 -11.15
N ALA A 703 -13.90 7.91 -11.82
CA ALA A 703 -12.47 7.72 -12.09
C ALA A 703 -11.89 8.83 -13.00
N VAL A 704 -12.67 9.33 -13.96
CA VAL A 704 -12.30 10.48 -14.81
C VAL A 704 -12.29 11.78 -14.02
N ASP A 705 -13.32 12.04 -13.21
CA ASP A 705 -13.41 13.24 -12.36
C ASP A 705 -12.26 13.31 -11.34
N ASN A 706 -11.88 12.15 -10.79
CA ASN A 706 -10.74 12.00 -9.88
C ASN A 706 -9.37 11.88 -10.60
N ALA A 707 -9.35 12.01 -11.94
CA ALA A 707 -8.15 11.89 -12.80
C ALA A 707 -7.33 10.59 -12.65
N ASN A 708 -7.92 9.50 -12.14
CA ASN A 708 -7.22 8.24 -11.88
C ASN A 708 -7.15 7.36 -13.15
N ALA A 709 -6.08 7.52 -13.92
CA ALA A 709 -5.87 6.86 -15.21
C ALA A 709 -5.86 5.32 -15.14
N ASP A 710 -5.36 4.73 -14.05
CA ASP A 710 -5.30 3.28 -13.88
C ASP A 710 -6.69 2.68 -13.67
N ILE A 711 -7.50 3.29 -12.81
CA ILE A 711 -8.89 2.86 -12.58
C ILE A 711 -9.74 3.08 -13.84
N VAL A 712 -9.57 4.20 -14.56
CA VAL A 712 -10.18 4.38 -15.89
C VAL A 712 -9.78 3.26 -16.86
N THR A 713 -8.52 2.83 -16.83
CA THR A 713 -8.01 1.75 -17.69
C THR A 713 -8.60 0.38 -17.29
N LEU A 714 -8.63 0.05 -16.00
CA LEU A 714 -9.26 -1.18 -15.49
C LEU A 714 -10.75 -1.27 -15.84
N LEU A 715 -11.50 -0.18 -15.68
CA LEU A 715 -12.93 -0.11 -15.98
C LEU A 715 -13.20 -0.24 -17.49
N ARG A 716 -12.39 0.40 -18.35
CA ARG A 716 -12.47 0.22 -19.81
C ARG A 716 -12.16 -1.22 -20.22
N ILE A 717 -11.14 -1.84 -19.63
CA ILE A 717 -10.79 -3.24 -19.87
C ILE A 717 -11.92 -4.18 -19.40
N ALA A 718 -12.54 -3.94 -18.24
CA ALA A 718 -13.67 -4.73 -17.76
C ALA A 718 -14.90 -4.62 -18.68
N LYS A 719 -15.19 -3.41 -19.17
CA LYS A 719 -16.24 -3.16 -20.15
C LYS A 719 -16.04 -3.95 -21.44
N MET A 720 -14.89 -3.77 -22.10
CA MET A 720 -14.55 -4.50 -23.33
C MET A 720 -14.57 -6.03 -23.13
N ASN A 721 -14.11 -6.52 -21.97
CA ASN A 721 -14.13 -7.95 -21.65
C ASN A 721 -15.55 -8.53 -21.43
N LYS A 722 -16.55 -7.70 -21.10
CA LYS A 722 -17.96 -8.13 -21.00
C LYS A 722 -18.62 -8.07 -22.38
N GLU A 723 -18.45 -6.97 -23.10
CA GLU A 723 -18.95 -6.79 -24.48
C GLU A 723 -18.47 -7.92 -25.41
N MET A 724 -17.20 -8.35 -25.30
CA MET A 724 -16.69 -9.50 -26.05
C MET A 724 -17.39 -10.83 -25.70
N ARG A 725 -17.70 -11.10 -24.42
CA ARG A 725 -18.40 -12.34 -24.02
C ARG A 725 -19.85 -12.36 -24.48
N GLU A 726 -20.50 -11.19 -24.46
CA GLU A 726 -21.89 -11.04 -24.92
C GLU A 726 -21.98 -11.21 -26.44
N MET A 727 -20.99 -10.71 -27.19
CA MET A 727 -20.84 -10.96 -28.64
C MET A 727 -20.54 -12.44 -28.95
N ASP A 728 -19.58 -13.07 -28.26
CA ASP A 728 -19.25 -14.49 -28.47
C ASP A 728 -20.43 -15.42 -28.10
N GLY A 729 -21.29 -15.02 -27.16
CA GLY A 729 -22.50 -15.75 -26.78
C GLY A 729 -23.63 -15.70 -27.82
N ALA A 730 -23.76 -14.61 -28.57
CA ALA A 730 -24.86 -14.40 -29.52
C ALA A 730 -24.85 -15.40 -30.70
N PHE A 731 -23.66 -15.86 -31.12
CA PHE A 731 -23.53 -16.86 -32.19
C PHE A 731 -23.89 -18.28 -31.75
N GLY A 732 -24.15 -18.52 -30.46
CA GLY A 732 -24.52 -19.83 -29.93
C GLY A 732 -25.99 -20.23 -30.10
N GLN A 733 -26.89 -19.31 -30.48
CA GLN A 733 -28.34 -19.57 -30.59
C GLN A 733 -29.00 -18.90 -31.80
N SER A 734 -28.93 -19.54 -32.97
CA SER A 734 -29.78 -19.21 -34.13
C SER A 734 -30.00 -20.42 -35.06
N GLY A 735 -30.56 -21.50 -34.50
CA GLY A 735 -30.98 -22.67 -35.28
C GLY A 735 -32.34 -22.46 -35.94
N HIS A 736 -32.39 -22.69 -37.26
CA HIS A 736 -33.61 -22.94 -38.07
C HIS A 736 -34.64 -21.82 -38.23
N SER A 737 -34.44 -21.00 -39.27
CA SER A 737 -35.41 -20.88 -40.37
C SER A 737 -34.67 -20.48 -41.64
N GLY A 738 -35.18 -20.84 -42.83
CA GLY A 738 -34.44 -20.69 -44.10
C GLY A 738 -35.24 -19.97 -45.18
N GLY A 739 -34.54 -19.43 -46.19
CA GLY A 739 -35.17 -18.80 -47.35
C GLY A 739 -34.24 -17.85 -48.11
N GLN A 740 -33.70 -18.34 -49.23
CA GLN A 740 -33.34 -17.63 -50.48
C GLN A 740 -32.93 -16.13 -50.47
N GLY A 741 -31.84 -15.80 -51.18
CA GLY A 741 -31.79 -14.53 -51.94
C GLY A 741 -30.43 -13.81 -52.04
N SER A 742 -29.96 -13.64 -53.29
CA SER A 742 -29.09 -12.54 -53.79
C SER A 742 -27.93 -12.01 -52.94
N GLY A 743 -26.69 -12.17 -53.43
CA GLY A 743 -25.48 -11.66 -52.77
C GLY A 743 -25.22 -10.15 -52.95
N GLY A 744 -24.27 -9.64 -52.17
CA GLY A 744 -23.72 -8.28 -52.25
C GLY A 744 -22.28 -8.24 -51.73
N LEU A 745 -21.39 -7.53 -52.43
CA LEU A 745 -19.96 -7.42 -52.11
C LEU A 745 -19.70 -6.26 -51.15
N VAL A 746 -19.17 -6.54 -49.95
CA VAL A 746 -18.41 -5.58 -49.14
C VAL A 746 -17.24 -6.31 -48.46
N GLY A 747 -16.01 -5.83 -48.67
CA GLY A 747 -14.84 -6.29 -47.93
C GLY A 747 -14.37 -5.20 -46.95
N GLY A 748 -13.97 -5.58 -45.73
CA GLY A 748 -13.51 -4.59 -44.73
C GLY A 748 -12.86 -5.18 -43.47
N THR A 749 -11.62 -4.75 -43.21
CA THR A 749 -11.04 -4.58 -41.85
C THR A 749 -11.11 -5.73 -40.84
N GLY A 750 -10.51 -6.89 -41.13
CA GLY A 750 -10.22 -7.93 -40.12
C GLY A 750 -9.04 -7.62 -39.17
N GLY A 751 -8.26 -6.56 -39.42
CA GLY A 751 -6.95 -6.34 -38.79
C GLY A 751 -6.95 -5.82 -37.34
N GLY A 752 -8.00 -5.11 -36.89
CA GLY A 752 -7.99 -4.42 -35.59
C GLY A 752 -7.97 -5.36 -34.38
N LEU A 753 -8.81 -6.39 -34.40
CA LEU A 753 -9.07 -7.30 -33.28
C LEU A 753 -7.81 -8.05 -32.78
N ALA A 754 -6.90 -8.39 -33.69
CA ALA A 754 -5.64 -9.05 -33.35
C ALA A 754 -4.67 -8.11 -32.63
N HIS A 755 -4.66 -6.81 -32.99
CA HIS A 755 -3.78 -5.82 -32.38
C HIS A 755 -4.23 -5.49 -30.95
N THR A 756 -5.54 -5.31 -30.72
CA THR A 756 -6.11 -5.11 -29.38
C THR A 756 -5.84 -6.30 -28.46
N ARG A 757 -5.92 -7.55 -28.95
CA ARG A 757 -5.62 -8.74 -28.13
C ARG A 757 -4.14 -8.80 -27.69
N LYS A 758 -3.19 -8.39 -28.55
CA LYS A 758 -1.77 -8.29 -28.16
C LYS A 758 -1.52 -7.17 -27.14
N SER A 759 -2.08 -5.98 -27.35
CA SER A 759 -1.97 -4.86 -26.41
C SER A 759 -2.58 -5.18 -25.04
N LEU A 760 -3.74 -5.85 -25.01
CA LEU A 760 -4.38 -6.31 -23.76
C LEU A 760 -3.49 -7.28 -22.98
N GLN A 761 -2.84 -8.24 -23.64
CA GLN A 761 -1.95 -9.17 -22.94
C GLN A 761 -0.67 -8.48 -22.44
N ALA A 762 -0.12 -7.51 -23.18
CA ALA A 762 1.03 -6.72 -22.72
C ALA A 762 0.69 -5.91 -21.44
N ILE A 763 -0.45 -5.21 -21.43
CA ILE A 763 -0.92 -4.45 -20.27
C ILE A 763 -1.22 -5.40 -19.09
N LYS A 764 -1.83 -6.55 -19.34
CA LYS A 764 -2.13 -7.56 -18.30
C LYS A 764 -0.86 -8.12 -17.65
N ASN A 765 0.21 -8.31 -18.43
CA ASN A 765 1.53 -8.69 -17.90
C ASN A 765 2.18 -7.54 -17.10
N HIS A 766 1.99 -6.29 -17.54
CA HIS A 766 2.57 -5.12 -16.87
C HIS A 766 1.97 -4.91 -15.48
N ILE A 767 0.65 -5.03 -15.35
CA ILE A 767 -0.09 -4.90 -14.07
C ILE A 767 0.34 -5.99 -13.07
N SER A 768 0.58 -7.22 -13.52
CA SER A 768 1.06 -8.29 -12.63
C SER A 768 2.46 -8.06 -12.05
N GLY A 769 3.25 -7.12 -12.59
CA GLY A 769 4.53 -6.71 -11.98
C GLY A 769 4.37 -5.73 -10.81
N TRP A 770 3.26 -4.97 -10.77
CA TRP A 770 3.08 -3.88 -9.80
C TRP A 770 2.51 -4.37 -8.46
N ALA A 771 1.81 -5.51 -8.44
CA ALA A 771 1.29 -6.13 -7.22
C ALA A 771 2.39 -6.61 -6.24
N LEU A 772 3.66 -6.63 -6.66
CA LEU A 772 4.82 -7.02 -5.84
C LEU A 772 5.68 -5.82 -5.40
N GLY A 773 5.33 -4.59 -5.82
CA GLY A 773 6.08 -3.36 -5.48
C GLY A 773 5.49 -2.54 -4.34
N GLY A 774 4.45 -3.04 -3.65
CA GLY A 774 3.62 -2.28 -2.72
C GLY A 774 3.91 -2.48 -1.23
N GLN A 775 5.13 -2.89 -0.84
CA GLN A 775 5.55 -3.03 0.56
C GLN A 775 7.05 -2.67 0.73
N ASN A 776 7.35 -1.37 0.75
CA ASN A 776 8.51 -0.74 1.43
C ASN A 776 8.45 0.78 1.24
N ASP A 777 7.61 1.44 2.03
CA ASP A 777 7.68 2.85 2.48
C ASP A 777 6.64 3.04 3.61
#